data_AF-A0A7C7Q9W8-F1
#
_entry.id   AF-A0A7C7Q9W8-F1
#
_cell.length_a   1.000
_cell.length_b   1.000
_cell.length_c   1.000
_cell.angle_alpha   90.00
_cell.angle_beta   90.00
_cell.angle_gamma   90.00
#
_symmetry.space_group_name_H-M   'P 1'
#
loop_
_entity.id
_entity.type
_entity.pdbx_description
1 polymer ?
#
loop_
_entity_poly.entity_id
_entity_poly.type
_entity_poly.pdbx_seq_one_letter_code
_entity_poly.pdbx_strand_id
1 'polypeptide(L)'
;MRTLQPDAALPSHVRLLDMMGIKDILGYDVADNWERRSPDRYLKVPIGERRGNQPMVLDLNHTGHGPHGLVAGTTGSGKSELLQTLVVGLALTHHPHDVGFVLVDFKGGGTFSDLVRLPHTLGMVTDLSGNLTERALVALEAEMDRRKRLFNAAGVNDIGLYQRLYWQGKVEEPLPRLVVIIDEFAELVTDYPDFMDGLIGIARVGRSLGVHLILATQSPAGVVKQQIWANAKFRICLRVEARQESMEMLHRPEAANLPRVPGRGYLQVGNNDVFELFQVARVAGRYRLKGDTDTLVGKREERIVIAEVSPLGWRNVLFDSRKARKRKTTGPTDIDVVVSRLVDVAKQLGIKKLPSPWPDPLPDHVALPDLLLREGYAGWDGSTWVFDRAALTPQPSQARFCYVCGTSLRAGAKYCGACGTPVRNRCHHCGSPLRPEARFCNSCGHAVVAAPPPPPTSPPPPRPPTLPNRPWLGAVLGLLDDPAHQRQPPMLLELAQQDGQLIVVGAPGSGKEMWARTLVMSLARTHTPDELHFYLLEFGGQALQVFEALPHVGGIFSPLDDERVRRLLLRLLDSLDERKRLCNQAGVDGLVRLRELQRGKAPPAIVVLVNGFSEFRTLFQDEMLQLTRLIREGGPYGIHVVLVGDRAGDVPIAISSVVARRVVLRLADVDEYSIVLGTRLKPGKEQKFPPGRGWYGRPPLEFQTAS
;
A
#
# COMPACT_ATOMS: atom_id res chain seq x y z
N MET A 1 54.68 3.36 27.04
CA MET A 1 54.08 4.70 26.91
C MET A 1 54.70 5.41 25.72
N ARG A 2 54.03 5.38 24.55
CA ARG A 2 54.31 6.31 23.44
C ARG A 2 53.27 7.42 23.54
N THR A 3 53.73 8.63 23.81
CA THR A 3 52.96 9.85 23.90
C THR A 3 52.13 10.08 22.63
N LEU A 4 50.81 10.19 22.79
CA LEU A 4 49.90 10.72 21.79
C LEU A 4 50.39 12.13 21.40
N GLN A 5 50.78 12.31 20.13
CA GLN A 5 50.94 13.66 19.58
C GLN A 5 49.58 14.39 19.64
N PRO A 6 49.56 15.71 19.91
CA PRO A 6 48.34 16.48 20.03
C PRO A 6 47.62 16.59 18.67
N ASP A 7 46.32 16.29 18.64
CA ASP A 7 45.20 16.67 17.74
C ASP A 7 45.41 17.28 16.31
N ALA A 8 46.60 17.29 15.72
CA ALA A 8 46.84 17.65 14.34
C ALA A 8 46.47 16.46 13.43
N ALA A 9 45.55 16.53 12.47
CA ALA A 9 44.63 17.58 12.09
C ALA A 9 43.44 16.85 11.44
N LEU A 10 42.38 16.58 12.22
CA LEU A 10 41.09 16.21 11.66
C LEU A 10 40.20 17.46 11.68
N PRO A 11 39.52 17.81 10.58
CA PRO A 11 38.62 18.95 10.57
C PRO A 11 37.52 18.79 11.64
N SER A 12 37.05 19.92 12.17
CA SER A 12 35.89 19.96 13.06
C SER A 12 34.58 19.80 12.29
N HIS A 13 34.57 20.23 11.02
CA HIS A 13 33.43 20.18 10.13
C HIS A 13 33.88 19.83 8.71
N VAL A 14 33.18 18.89 8.08
CA VAL A 14 33.35 18.49 6.69
C VAL A 14 31.99 18.62 6.03
N ARG A 15 31.92 19.15 4.81
CA ARG A 15 30.68 19.21 4.02
C ARG A 15 30.76 18.20 2.89
N LEU A 16 29.72 17.38 2.68
CA LEU A 16 29.75 16.29 1.71
C LEU A 16 30.00 16.79 0.28
N LEU A 17 29.28 17.83 -0.14
CA LEU A 17 29.42 18.39 -1.50
C LEU A 17 30.85 18.90 -1.76
N ASP A 18 31.46 19.57 -0.79
CA ASP A 18 32.83 20.07 -0.92
C ASP A 18 33.84 18.92 -1.07
N MET A 19 33.66 17.85 -0.28
CA MET A 19 34.47 16.62 -0.31
C MET A 19 34.32 15.86 -1.63
N MET A 20 33.12 15.86 -2.22
CA MET A 20 32.86 15.29 -3.54
C MET A 20 33.30 16.21 -4.70
N GLY A 21 33.83 17.40 -4.40
CA GLY A 21 34.24 18.37 -5.41
C GLY A 21 33.08 19.11 -6.10
N ILE A 22 31.86 18.98 -5.59
CA ILE A 22 30.64 19.60 -6.12
C ILE A 22 30.57 21.04 -5.62
N LYS A 23 30.85 22.01 -6.50
CA LYS A 23 30.81 23.45 -6.17
C LYS A 23 29.39 23.98 -6.05
N ASP A 24 28.55 23.55 -7.00
CA ASP A 24 27.14 23.87 -7.10
C ASP A 24 26.44 22.60 -7.61
N ILE A 25 25.47 22.11 -6.85
CA ILE A 25 24.66 20.95 -7.23
C ILE A 25 23.72 21.24 -8.42
N LEU A 26 23.30 22.50 -8.60
CA LEU A 26 22.41 22.88 -9.71
C LEU A 26 23.14 22.78 -11.06
N GLY A 27 24.42 23.15 -11.08
CA GLY A 27 25.31 22.97 -12.23
C GLY A 27 26.00 21.60 -12.31
N TYR A 28 25.80 20.71 -11.34
CA TYR A 28 26.40 19.38 -11.35
C TYR A 28 25.65 18.45 -12.32
N ASP A 29 26.40 17.78 -13.19
CA ASP A 29 25.85 16.83 -14.15
C ASP A 29 25.63 15.45 -13.49
N VAL A 30 24.48 15.35 -12.83
CA VAL A 30 24.01 14.12 -12.20
C VAL A 30 23.79 13.01 -13.24
N ALA A 31 23.33 13.36 -14.44
CA ALA A 31 22.99 12.39 -15.48
C ALA A 31 24.25 11.68 -16.00
N ASP A 32 25.26 12.46 -16.37
CA ASP A 32 26.58 11.93 -16.77
C ASP A 32 27.20 11.10 -15.63
N ASN A 33 27.09 11.55 -14.38
CA ASN A 33 27.63 10.78 -13.25
C ASN A 33 26.90 9.43 -13.06
N TRP A 34 25.57 9.39 -13.21
CA TRP A 34 24.80 8.14 -13.16
C TRP A 34 25.09 7.21 -14.34
N GLU A 35 25.39 7.76 -15.53
CA GLU A 35 25.69 6.97 -16.73
C GLU A 35 27.08 6.32 -16.67
N ARG A 36 28.08 7.02 -16.12
CA ARG A 36 29.47 6.53 -16.05
C ARG A 36 29.64 5.22 -15.27
N ARG A 37 28.77 4.94 -14.30
CA ARG A 37 28.71 3.70 -13.50
C ARG A 37 30.08 3.09 -13.17
N SER A 38 31.03 3.92 -12.72
CA SER A 38 32.45 3.56 -12.65
C SER A 38 32.67 2.32 -11.75
N PRO A 39 33.10 1.17 -12.31
CA PRO A 39 33.19 -0.10 -11.56
C PRO A 39 34.11 -0.04 -10.33
N ASP A 40 35.16 0.79 -10.39
CA ASP A 40 36.11 1.02 -9.31
C ASP A 40 35.51 1.78 -8.11
N ARG A 41 34.44 2.55 -8.33
CA ARG A 41 33.75 3.38 -7.33
C ARG A 41 32.36 2.89 -6.96
N TYR A 42 31.89 1.84 -7.65
CA TYR A 42 30.56 1.29 -7.44
C TYR A 42 30.38 0.85 -5.97
N LEU A 43 29.30 1.28 -5.31
CA LEU A 43 28.99 1.12 -3.88
C LEU A 43 30.03 1.67 -2.88
N LYS A 44 30.96 2.51 -3.33
CA LYS A 44 31.92 3.19 -2.47
C LYS A 44 31.45 4.61 -2.21
N VAL A 45 31.14 4.90 -0.95
CA VAL A 45 30.50 6.15 -0.56
C VAL A 45 31.43 6.94 0.34
N PRO A 46 31.77 8.19 0.01
CA PRO A 46 32.54 9.02 0.92
C PRO A 46 31.61 9.47 2.07
N ILE A 47 31.97 9.10 3.30
CA ILE A 47 31.16 9.38 4.50
C ILE A 47 31.77 10.47 5.39
N GLY A 48 32.98 10.92 5.09
CA GLY A 48 33.72 11.86 5.92
C GLY A 48 35.18 11.99 5.56
N GLU A 49 35.98 12.59 6.44
CA GLU A 49 37.43 12.68 6.30
C GLU A 49 38.15 12.01 7.46
N ARG A 50 39.25 11.31 7.15
CA ARG A 50 40.22 10.82 8.12
C ARG A 50 41.43 11.76 8.21
N ARG A 51 42.41 11.39 9.03
CA ARG A 51 43.63 12.20 9.24
C ARG A 51 44.29 12.56 7.91
N GLY A 52 44.80 13.80 7.83
CA GLY A 52 45.47 14.32 6.63
C GLY A 52 44.52 14.72 5.50
N ASN A 53 43.28 15.10 5.82
CA ASN A 53 42.23 15.48 4.86
C ASN A 53 41.98 14.42 3.77
N GLN A 54 42.18 13.15 4.11
CA GLN A 54 41.91 12.05 3.20
C GLN A 54 40.44 11.64 3.32
N PRO A 55 39.75 11.30 2.22
CA PRO A 55 38.38 10.85 2.29
C PRO A 55 38.28 9.51 3.04
N MET A 56 37.34 9.43 3.97
CA MET A 56 36.86 8.19 4.57
C MET A 56 35.74 7.64 3.68
N VAL A 57 36.00 6.49 3.06
CA VAL A 57 35.10 5.85 2.11
C VAL A 57 34.57 4.56 2.72
N LEU A 58 33.24 4.41 2.74
CA LEU A 58 32.55 3.18 3.11
C LEU A 58 32.32 2.34 1.85
N ASP A 59 32.94 1.17 1.77
CA ASP A 59 32.77 0.24 0.66
C ASP A 59 31.73 -0.83 1.00
N LEU A 60 30.50 -0.66 0.51
CA LEU A 60 29.40 -1.59 0.76
C LEU A 60 29.47 -2.87 -0.08
N ASN A 61 30.47 -3.02 -0.96
CA ASN A 61 30.65 -4.26 -1.69
C ASN A 61 30.95 -5.41 -0.74
N HIS A 62 30.51 -6.59 -1.15
CA HIS A 62 30.72 -7.81 -0.39
C HIS A 62 32.19 -8.22 -0.25
N THR A 63 33.06 -7.75 -1.16
CA THR A 63 34.52 -7.90 -1.12
C THR A 63 35.20 -6.80 -0.30
N GLY A 64 34.54 -5.66 -0.09
CA GLY A 64 35.04 -4.51 0.66
C GLY A 64 34.69 -4.57 2.14
N HIS A 65 34.07 -3.52 2.69
CA HIS A 65 33.65 -3.46 4.09
C HIS A 65 32.39 -4.30 4.37
N GLY A 66 31.71 -4.76 3.33
CA GLY A 66 30.58 -5.68 3.41
C GLY A 66 29.21 -5.00 3.36
N PRO A 67 28.15 -5.77 3.09
CA PRO A 67 26.81 -5.22 2.85
C PRO A 67 26.03 -4.88 4.12
N HIS A 68 26.44 -5.43 5.27
CA HIS A 68 25.74 -5.25 6.54
C HIS A 68 26.65 -4.58 7.57
N GLY A 69 26.09 -3.64 8.34
CA GLY A 69 26.83 -2.95 9.37
C GLY A 69 25.99 -2.34 10.47
N LEU A 70 26.69 -1.99 11.56
CA LEU A 70 26.11 -1.38 12.74
C LEU A 70 26.56 0.07 12.87
N VAL A 71 25.66 0.92 13.37
CA VAL A 71 25.94 2.32 13.69
C VAL A 71 25.48 2.60 15.12
N ALA A 72 26.36 3.11 15.97
CA ALA A 72 26.03 3.50 17.34
C ALA A 72 26.46 4.94 17.62
N GLY A 73 25.68 5.65 18.44
CA GLY A 73 26.05 6.98 18.91
C GLY A 73 24.93 7.67 19.67
N THR A 74 25.25 8.27 20.82
CA THR A 74 24.27 8.92 21.68
C THR A 74 23.70 10.19 21.05
N THR A 75 22.62 10.73 21.61
CA THR A 75 21.97 11.94 21.09
C THR A 75 22.96 13.09 20.90
N GLY A 76 22.92 13.72 19.72
CA GLY A 76 23.85 14.80 19.35
C GLY A 76 25.26 14.35 18.96
N SER A 77 25.55 13.05 18.93
CA SER A 77 26.83 12.51 18.44
C SER A 77 27.01 12.65 16.92
N GLY A 78 25.93 12.81 16.17
CA GLY A 78 25.93 12.90 14.70
C GLY A 78 25.43 11.65 13.96
N LYS A 79 24.75 10.71 14.65
CA LYS A 79 24.21 9.47 14.06
C LYS A 79 23.29 9.74 12.86
N SER A 80 22.26 10.57 13.05
CA SER A 80 21.32 10.94 11.98
C SER A 80 22.03 11.59 10.78
N GLU A 81 23.00 12.47 11.03
CA GLU A 81 23.82 13.11 9.99
C GLU A 81 24.63 12.09 9.17
N LEU A 82 25.20 11.07 9.83
CA LEU A 82 25.91 9.99 9.15
C LEU A 82 24.98 9.18 8.24
N LEU A 83 23.79 8.81 8.74
CA LEU A 83 22.81 8.07 7.94
C LEU A 83 22.34 8.88 6.73
N GLN A 84 22.05 10.17 6.92
CA GLN A 84 21.69 11.10 5.84
C GLN A 84 22.83 11.24 4.82
N THR A 85 24.08 11.41 5.30
CA THR A 85 25.28 11.51 4.45
C THR A 85 25.46 10.28 3.59
N LEU A 86 25.25 9.09 4.16
CA LEU A 86 25.33 7.83 3.44
C LEU A 86 24.28 7.75 2.31
N VAL A 87 23.01 8.05 2.62
CA VAL A 87 21.91 8.03 1.64
C VAL A 87 22.15 9.04 0.52
N VAL A 88 22.49 10.28 0.88
CA VAL A 88 22.78 11.35 -0.09
C VAL A 88 23.99 11.01 -0.96
N GLY A 89 25.07 10.51 -0.36
CA GLY A 89 26.27 10.09 -1.07
C GLY A 89 25.99 8.98 -2.09
N LEU A 90 25.19 7.97 -1.72
CA LEU A 90 24.74 6.92 -2.64
C LEU A 90 23.86 7.47 -3.75
N ALA A 91 22.86 8.29 -3.41
CA ALA A 91 21.91 8.87 -4.38
C ALA A 91 22.59 9.76 -5.43
N LEU A 92 23.60 10.53 -5.01
CA LEU A 92 24.41 11.37 -5.91
C LEU A 92 25.26 10.54 -6.89
N THR A 93 25.68 9.34 -6.47
CA THR A 93 26.67 8.53 -7.21
C THR A 93 26.09 7.36 -7.99
N HIS A 94 24.85 6.96 -7.71
CA HIS A 94 24.24 5.76 -8.28
C HIS A 94 22.88 6.08 -8.89
N HIS A 95 22.57 5.42 -10.01
CA HIS A 95 21.25 5.51 -10.63
C HIS A 95 20.15 4.88 -9.72
N PRO A 96 18.89 5.36 -9.73
CA PRO A 96 17.78 4.78 -8.96
C PRO A 96 17.48 3.30 -9.24
N HIS A 97 17.93 2.79 -10.39
CA HIS A 97 17.84 1.36 -10.75
C HIS A 97 19.05 0.54 -10.32
N ASP A 98 20.12 1.18 -9.85
CA ASP A 98 21.29 0.50 -9.28
C ASP A 98 21.17 0.34 -7.76
N VAL A 99 20.64 1.34 -7.06
CA VAL A 99 20.48 1.37 -5.60
C VAL A 99 19.09 1.91 -5.23
N GLY A 100 18.41 1.21 -4.32
CA GLY A 100 17.12 1.61 -3.76
C GLY A 100 17.15 1.63 -2.25
N PHE A 101 16.53 2.65 -1.64
CA PHE A 101 16.51 2.81 -0.19
C PHE A 101 15.20 2.36 0.41
N VAL A 102 15.33 1.72 1.55
CA VAL A 102 14.24 1.41 2.46
C VAL A 102 14.63 2.01 3.81
N LEU A 103 13.82 2.96 4.28
CA LEU A 103 14.15 3.77 5.45
C LEU A 103 13.15 3.50 6.57
N VAL A 104 13.63 3.15 7.77
CA VAL A 104 12.79 2.84 8.93
C VAL A 104 13.13 3.80 10.07
N ASP A 105 12.15 4.56 10.56
CA ASP A 105 12.26 5.54 11.64
C ASP A 105 11.22 5.25 12.73
N PHE A 106 11.66 4.70 13.86
CA PHE A 106 10.77 4.29 14.96
C PHE A 106 10.24 5.46 15.79
N LYS A 107 11.09 6.42 16.12
CA LYS A 107 10.74 7.53 17.04
C LYS A 107 10.09 8.73 16.35
N GLY A 108 9.87 8.65 15.04
CA GLY A 108 9.45 9.82 14.25
C GLY A 108 10.48 10.95 14.34
N GLY A 109 11.77 10.59 14.46
CA GLY A 109 12.88 11.54 14.65
C GLY A 109 13.09 12.46 13.44
N GLY A 110 12.43 12.17 12.32
CA GLY A 110 12.47 12.97 11.11
C GLY A 110 13.78 12.83 10.36
N THR A 111 14.66 11.90 10.79
CA THR A 111 16.00 11.66 10.21
C THR A 111 15.93 11.52 8.69
N PHE A 112 14.87 10.90 8.17
CA PHE A 112 14.72 10.58 6.75
C PHE A 112 13.64 11.39 6.02
N SER A 113 12.97 12.34 6.68
CA SER A 113 11.79 13.05 6.16
C SER A 113 12.01 13.67 4.78
N ASP A 114 13.12 14.39 4.57
CA ASP A 114 13.44 15.00 3.28
C ASP A 114 13.87 13.98 2.20
N LEU A 115 14.40 12.84 2.63
CA LEU A 115 14.96 11.78 1.77
C LEU A 115 13.88 10.87 1.16
N VAL A 116 12.66 10.88 1.68
CA VAL A 116 11.51 10.13 1.13
C VAL A 116 11.22 10.51 -0.32
N ARG A 117 11.50 11.76 -0.68
CA ARG A 117 11.24 12.31 -2.02
C ARG A 117 12.24 11.84 -3.07
N LEU A 118 13.37 11.24 -2.67
CA LEU A 118 14.37 10.76 -3.63
C LEU A 118 13.76 9.74 -4.61
N PRO A 119 14.19 9.75 -5.88
CA PRO A 119 13.77 8.73 -6.84
C PRO A 119 14.23 7.32 -6.45
N HIS A 120 15.28 7.21 -5.63
CA HIS A 120 15.82 5.97 -5.07
C HIS A 120 15.02 5.40 -3.90
N THR A 121 14.27 6.22 -3.17
CA THR A 121 13.61 5.76 -1.94
C THR A 121 12.36 4.96 -2.28
N LEU A 122 12.43 3.65 -2.11
CA LEU A 122 11.38 2.70 -2.45
C LEU A 122 10.23 2.73 -1.44
N GLY A 123 10.56 2.90 -0.16
CA GLY A 123 9.58 3.00 0.92
C GLY A 123 10.18 3.60 2.19
N MET A 124 9.32 4.24 2.99
CA MET A 124 9.63 4.65 4.36
C MET A 124 8.63 4.01 5.29
N VAL A 125 9.10 3.47 6.41
CA VAL A 125 8.23 3.06 7.50
C VAL A 125 8.47 3.95 8.70
N THR A 126 7.43 4.69 9.06
CA THR A 126 7.34 5.43 10.31
C THR A 126 6.43 4.66 11.23
N ASP A 127 6.82 4.49 12.49
CA ASP A 127 5.97 3.89 13.53
C ASP A 127 5.45 2.48 13.14
N LEU A 128 6.29 1.48 13.39
CA LEU A 128 5.99 0.08 13.09
C LEU A 128 5.07 -0.49 14.17
N SER A 129 3.75 -0.39 13.95
CA SER A 129 2.77 -1.19 14.68
C SER A 129 2.95 -2.69 14.37
N GLY A 130 2.60 -3.58 15.30
CA GLY A 130 2.97 -5.01 15.22
C GLY A 130 2.62 -5.71 13.90
N ASN A 131 1.42 -5.52 13.36
CA ASN A 131 1.05 -6.13 12.07
C ASN A 131 1.86 -5.55 10.88
N LEU A 132 2.24 -4.27 10.93
CA LEU A 132 3.07 -3.67 9.87
C LEU A 132 4.48 -4.29 9.87
N THR A 133 4.99 -4.65 11.04
CA THR A 133 6.30 -5.30 11.21
C THR A 133 6.31 -6.71 10.63
N GLU A 134 5.36 -7.56 11.03
CA GLU A 134 5.24 -8.92 10.48
C GLU A 134 5.03 -8.90 8.96
N ARG A 135 4.15 -8.02 8.50
CA ARG A 135 3.87 -7.81 7.08
C ARG A 135 5.10 -7.36 6.30
N ALA A 136 5.91 -6.45 6.86
CA ALA A 136 7.14 -5.99 6.24
C ALA A 136 8.16 -7.13 6.11
N LEU A 137 8.27 -8.01 7.10
CA LEU A 137 9.15 -9.19 7.02
C LEU A 137 8.69 -10.15 5.92
N VAL A 138 7.41 -10.51 5.90
CA VAL A 138 6.85 -11.39 4.86
C VAL A 138 7.06 -10.80 3.47
N ALA A 139 6.89 -9.49 3.31
CA ALA A 139 7.12 -8.83 2.03
C ALA A 139 8.60 -8.74 1.62
N LEU A 140 9.52 -8.61 2.59
CA LEU A 140 10.96 -8.71 2.34
C LEU A 140 11.38 -10.14 1.95
N GLU A 141 10.81 -11.16 2.59
CA GLU A 141 11.03 -12.56 2.20
C GLU A 141 10.50 -12.83 0.79
N ALA A 142 9.32 -12.32 0.47
CA ALA A 142 8.76 -12.37 -0.88
C ALA A 142 9.67 -11.69 -1.91
N GLU A 143 10.29 -10.55 -1.55
CA GLU A 143 11.28 -9.88 -2.40
C GLU A 143 12.51 -10.76 -2.63
N MET A 144 12.94 -11.52 -1.62
CA MET A 144 14.08 -12.42 -1.76
C MET A 144 13.77 -13.54 -2.75
N ASP A 145 12.58 -14.12 -2.67
CA ASP A 145 12.15 -15.17 -3.58
C ASP A 145 11.87 -14.65 -4.99
N ARG A 146 11.37 -13.42 -5.12
CA ARG A 146 11.25 -12.72 -6.41
C ARG A 146 12.61 -12.56 -7.08
N ARG A 147 13.63 -12.08 -6.34
CA ARG A 147 15.01 -11.92 -6.85
C ARG A 147 15.61 -13.25 -7.28
N LYS A 148 15.47 -14.31 -6.48
CA LYS A 148 15.95 -15.66 -6.84
C LYS A 148 15.33 -16.14 -8.16
N ARG A 149 14.00 -15.96 -8.34
CA ARG A 149 13.32 -16.33 -9.59
C ARG A 149 13.87 -15.56 -10.80
N LEU A 150 14.05 -14.25 -10.67
CA LEU A 150 14.61 -13.41 -11.75
C LEU A 150 16.06 -13.79 -12.08
N PHE A 151 16.87 -14.11 -11.07
CA PHE A 151 18.25 -14.56 -11.26
C PHE A 151 18.31 -15.90 -11.99
N ASN A 152 17.48 -16.86 -11.58
CA ASN A 152 17.38 -18.16 -12.23
C ASN A 152 16.93 -18.02 -13.69
N ALA A 153 15.92 -17.19 -13.96
CA ALA A 153 15.43 -16.92 -15.32
C ALA A 153 16.51 -16.25 -16.20
N ALA A 154 17.34 -15.38 -15.62
CA ALA A 154 18.43 -14.71 -16.31
C ALA A 154 19.75 -15.52 -16.35
N GLY A 155 19.80 -16.71 -15.73
CA GLY A 155 21.00 -17.56 -15.69
C GLY A 155 22.15 -16.98 -14.86
N VAL A 156 21.86 -16.17 -13.83
CA VAL A 156 22.87 -15.53 -12.96
C VAL A 156 22.69 -15.94 -11.50
N ASN A 157 23.70 -15.70 -10.67
CA ASN A 157 23.69 -16.06 -9.24
C ASN A 157 24.00 -14.90 -8.29
N ASP A 158 24.21 -13.69 -8.82
CA ASP A 158 24.54 -12.49 -8.05
C ASP A 158 23.90 -11.24 -8.68
N ILE A 159 23.47 -10.32 -7.84
CA ILE A 159 22.84 -9.05 -8.24
C ILE A 159 23.70 -8.22 -9.20
N GLY A 160 25.03 -8.24 -9.05
CA GLY A 160 25.95 -7.51 -9.90
C GLY A 160 26.02 -8.06 -11.32
N LEU A 161 25.74 -9.35 -11.51
CA LEU A 161 25.60 -9.94 -12.84
C LEU A 161 24.24 -9.58 -13.44
N TYR A 162 23.16 -9.67 -12.66
CA TYR A 162 21.82 -9.30 -13.11
C TYR A 162 21.74 -7.85 -13.58
N GLN A 163 22.26 -6.90 -12.78
CA GLN A 163 22.28 -5.49 -13.17
C GLN A 163 23.11 -5.25 -14.42
N ARG A 164 24.22 -5.98 -14.60
CA ARG A 164 24.99 -5.90 -15.85
C ARG A 164 24.16 -6.34 -17.06
N LEU A 165 23.33 -7.38 -16.94
CA LEU A 165 22.42 -7.81 -18.01
C LEU A 165 21.34 -6.74 -18.29
N TYR A 166 20.77 -6.14 -17.24
CA TYR A 166 19.74 -5.09 -17.38
C TYR A 166 20.26 -3.92 -18.20
N TRP A 167 21.42 -3.39 -17.83
CA TRP A 167 22.03 -2.26 -18.54
C TRP A 167 22.61 -2.60 -19.92
N GLN A 168 22.77 -3.89 -20.23
CA GLN A 168 23.05 -4.37 -21.59
C GLN A 168 21.76 -4.58 -22.43
N GLY A 169 20.58 -4.31 -21.86
CA GLY A 169 19.29 -4.54 -22.51
C GLY A 169 18.91 -6.02 -22.67
N LYS A 170 19.56 -6.92 -21.92
CA LYS A 170 19.30 -8.38 -21.99
C LYS A 170 18.18 -8.86 -21.08
N VAL A 171 17.82 -8.04 -20.08
CA VAL A 171 16.63 -8.24 -19.24
C VAL A 171 15.91 -6.90 -19.12
N GLU A 172 14.58 -6.93 -19.03
CA GLU A 172 13.75 -5.72 -19.08
C GLU A 172 13.52 -5.08 -17.71
N GLU A 173 13.57 -5.88 -16.64
CA GLU A 173 13.21 -5.41 -15.30
C GLU A 173 14.46 -4.98 -14.51
N PRO A 174 14.53 -3.74 -14.00
CA PRO A 174 15.61 -3.32 -13.12
C PRO A 174 15.47 -3.94 -11.72
N LEU A 175 16.60 -4.42 -11.18
CA LEU A 175 16.71 -4.83 -9.77
C LEU A 175 17.78 -4.00 -9.06
N PRO A 176 17.39 -3.02 -8.24
CA PRO A 176 18.35 -2.26 -7.45
C PRO A 176 18.87 -3.11 -6.28
N ARG A 177 20.09 -2.80 -5.83
CA ARG A 177 20.54 -3.24 -4.51
C ARG A 177 19.70 -2.53 -3.46
N LEU A 178 19.12 -3.30 -2.56
CA LEU A 178 18.21 -2.83 -1.53
C LEU A 178 19.01 -2.45 -0.28
N VAL A 179 19.10 -1.16 0.02
CA VAL A 179 19.77 -0.65 1.23
C VAL A 179 18.69 -0.33 2.27
N VAL A 180 18.54 -1.25 3.23
CA VAL A 180 17.61 -1.16 4.36
C VAL A 180 18.33 -0.49 5.52
N ILE A 181 17.88 0.71 5.90
CA ILE A 181 18.44 1.50 6.99
C ILE A 181 17.40 1.60 8.09
N ILE A 182 17.75 1.09 9.27
CA ILE A 182 16.88 1.11 10.45
C ILE A 182 17.48 2.04 11.48
N ASP A 183 16.80 3.15 11.73
CA ASP A 183 17.14 4.06 12.83
C ASP A 183 16.45 3.61 14.12
N GLU A 184 17.22 3.58 15.19
CA GLU A 184 16.81 3.12 16.52
C GLU A 184 16.32 1.66 16.57
N PHE A 185 17.10 0.73 15.99
CA PHE A 185 16.76 -0.69 15.97
C PHE A 185 16.68 -1.35 17.37
N ALA A 186 17.13 -0.66 18.43
CA ALA A 186 17.00 -1.15 19.80
C ALA A 186 15.54 -1.43 20.18
N GLU A 187 14.61 -0.59 19.72
CA GLU A 187 13.18 -0.77 19.99
C GLU A 187 12.65 -2.03 19.30
N LEU A 188 13.11 -2.33 18.09
CA LEU A 188 12.79 -3.59 17.43
C LEU A 188 13.23 -4.83 18.21
N VAL A 189 14.41 -4.80 18.81
CA VAL A 189 14.91 -5.95 19.59
C VAL A 189 14.06 -6.18 20.84
N THR A 190 13.54 -5.12 21.44
CA THR A 190 12.69 -5.18 22.64
C THR A 190 11.26 -5.56 22.30
N ASP A 191 10.65 -4.90 21.32
CA ASP A 191 9.22 -5.01 21.05
C ASP A 191 8.89 -6.12 20.05
N TYR A 192 9.83 -6.44 19.14
CA TYR A 192 9.64 -7.37 18.02
C TYR A 192 10.86 -8.30 17.80
N PRO A 193 11.23 -9.14 18.78
CA PRO A 193 12.43 -9.99 18.70
C PRO A 193 12.40 -10.97 17.51
N ASP A 194 11.25 -11.58 17.21
CA ASP A 194 11.11 -12.53 16.09
C ASP A 194 11.34 -11.84 14.72
N PHE A 195 10.93 -10.57 14.60
CA PHE A 195 11.19 -9.77 13.41
C PHE A 195 12.69 -9.52 13.21
N MET A 196 13.40 -9.20 14.29
CA MET A 196 14.85 -9.02 14.25
C MET A 196 15.57 -10.29 13.84
N ASP A 197 15.16 -11.44 14.36
CA ASP A 197 15.72 -12.74 13.97
C ASP A 197 15.47 -13.03 12.47
N GLY A 198 14.28 -12.70 11.97
CA GLY A 198 13.95 -12.74 10.54
C GLY A 198 14.86 -11.85 9.69
N LEU A 199 15.05 -10.58 10.06
CA LEU A 199 15.95 -9.65 9.35
C LEU A 199 17.40 -10.14 9.33
N ILE A 200 17.91 -10.70 10.44
CA ILE A 200 19.25 -11.29 10.51
C ILE A 200 19.34 -12.52 9.59
N GLY A 201 18.28 -13.34 9.56
CA GLY A 201 18.15 -14.47 8.63
C GLY A 201 18.24 -14.02 7.17
N ILE A 202 17.53 -12.95 6.81
CA ILE A 202 17.60 -12.33 5.48
C ILE A 202 19.00 -11.81 5.20
N ALA A 203 19.66 -11.13 6.14
CA ALA A 203 21.03 -10.64 5.94
C ALA A 203 22.02 -11.77 5.62
N ARG A 204 21.88 -12.93 6.28
CA ARG A 204 22.75 -14.09 6.06
C ARG A 204 22.69 -14.63 4.62
N VAL A 205 21.50 -14.60 4.00
CA VAL A 205 21.26 -15.12 2.64
C VAL A 205 21.30 -14.00 1.58
N GLY A 206 21.03 -12.76 2.00
CA GLY A 206 20.73 -11.61 1.15
C GLY A 206 21.93 -10.97 0.44
N ARG A 207 23.17 -11.32 0.83
CA ARG A 207 24.40 -10.78 0.23
C ARG A 207 24.45 -10.92 -1.29
N SER A 208 24.17 -12.11 -1.82
CA SER A 208 24.16 -12.35 -3.28
C SER A 208 22.91 -11.79 -3.97
N LEU A 209 21.80 -11.67 -3.23
CA LEU A 209 20.54 -11.08 -3.69
C LEU A 209 20.58 -9.54 -3.69
N GLY A 210 21.65 -8.94 -3.18
CA GLY A 210 21.85 -7.49 -3.18
C GLY A 210 21.08 -6.75 -2.09
N VAL A 211 20.89 -7.38 -0.92
CA VAL A 211 20.35 -6.72 0.27
C VAL A 211 21.47 -6.26 1.18
N HIS A 212 21.39 -5.02 1.61
CA HIS A 212 22.32 -4.35 2.51
C HIS A 212 21.54 -3.88 3.74
N LEU A 213 22.02 -4.21 4.94
CA LEU A 213 21.30 -3.93 6.19
C LEU A 213 22.17 -3.06 7.10
N ILE A 214 21.68 -1.88 7.43
CA ILE A 214 22.37 -0.91 8.28
C ILE A 214 21.50 -0.64 9.49
N LEU A 215 21.94 -1.12 10.66
CA LEU A 215 21.20 -1.01 11.91
C LEU A 215 21.84 0.08 12.77
N ALA A 216 21.07 1.11 13.12
CA ALA A 216 21.54 2.26 13.88
C ALA A 216 20.85 2.34 15.24
N THR A 217 21.58 2.64 16.32
CA THR A 217 21.02 2.78 17.68
C THR A 217 21.66 3.94 18.44
N GLN A 218 20.89 4.60 19.32
CA GLN A 218 21.42 5.60 20.24
C GLN A 218 22.25 4.96 21.37
N SER A 219 21.82 3.80 21.87
CA SER A 219 22.54 3.03 22.88
C SER A 219 22.67 1.57 22.43
N PRO A 220 23.90 1.05 22.28
CA PRO A 220 24.12 -0.35 21.94
C PRO A 220 23.95 -1.30 23.13
N ALA A 221 23.83 -0.75 24.36
CA ALA A 221 23.85 -1.50 25.61
C ALA A 221 22.80 -2.63 25.66
N GLY A 222 23.23 -3.89 25.69
CA GLY A 222 22.35 -5.06 25.81
C GLY A 222 21.50 -5.40 24.57
N VAL A 223 21.57 -4.57 23.52
CA VAL A 223 20.80 -4.72 22.28
C VAL A 223 21.63 -5.45 21.21
N VAL A 224 22.94 -5.16 21.14
CA VAL A 224 23.84 -5.77 20.15
C VAL A 224 24.25 -7.17 20.60
N LYS A 225 23.39 -8.16 20.31
CA LYS A 225 23.67 -9.59 20.57
C LYS A 225 24.78 -10.11 19.64
N GLN A 226 25.44 -11.20 20.05
CA GLN A 226 26.52 -11.84 19.27
C GLN A 226 26.12 -12.19 17.83
N GLN A 227 24.87 -12.62 17.62
CA GLN A 227 24.36 -12.95 16.27
C GLN A 227 24.30 -11.72 15.36
N ILE A 228 23.85 -10.57 15.87
CA ILE A 228 23.83 -9.30 15.12
C ILE A 228 25.26 -8.87 14.82
N TRP A 229 26.12 -8.91 15.84
CA TRP A 229 27.52 -8.51 15.71
C TRP A 229 28.29 -9.34 14.68
N ALA A 230 28.06 -10.65 14.64
CA ALA A 230 28.73 -11.58 13.73
C ALA A 230 28.31 -11.42 12.26
N ASN A 231 27.09 -10.93 12.00
CA ASN A 231 26.60 -10.70 10.62
C ASN A 231 26.92 -9.29 10.10
N ALA A 232 27.32 -8.36 10.97
CA ALA A 232 27.72 -7.00 10.61
C ALA A 232 29.25 -6.91 10.41
N LYS A 233 29.70 -6.87 9.15
CA LYS A 233 31.15 -6.83 8.85
C LYS A 233 31.79 -5.49 9.20
N PHE A 234 31.05 -4.39 9.09
CA PHE A 234 31.54 -3.07 9.49
C PHE A 234 30.73 -2.48 10.65
N ARG A 235 31.39 -1.65 11.46
CA ARG A 235 30.82 -1.02 12.65
C ARG A 235 31.30 0.40 12.72
N ILE A 236 30.36 1.34 12.84
CA ILE A 236 30.65 2.76 13.04
C ILE A 236 30.17 3.14 14.43
N CYS A 237 31.09 3.53 15.30
CA CYS A 237 30.76 4.02 16.63
C CYS A 237 31.14 5.49 16.73
N LEU A 238 30.13 6.35 16.78
CA LEU A 238 30.29 7.74 17.16
C LEU A 238 30.44 7.83 18.69
N ARG A 239 30.49 9.05 19.23
CA ARG A 239 30.56 9.24 20.67
C ARG A 239 29.40 8.52 21.39
N VAL A 240 29.76 7.67 22.34
CA VAL A 240 28.85 7.00 23.28
C VAL A 240 29.12 7.49 24.71
N GLU A 241 28.23 7.22 25.67
CA GLU A 241 28.36 7.73 27.03
C GLU A 241 29.22 6.84 27.90
N ALA A 242 29.02 5.52 27.80
CA ALA A 242 29.71 4.55 28.65
C ALA A 242 30.81 3.80 27.90
N ARG A 243 31.89 3.48 28.64
CA ARG A 243 32.96 2.60 28.14
C ARG A 243 32.44 1.23 27.70
N GLN A 244 31.43 0.71 28.41
CA GLN A 244 30.81 -0.57 28.13
C GLN A 244 30.07 -0.58 26.78
N GLU A 245 29.36 0.49 26.44
CA GLU A 245 28.71 0.63 25.13
C GLU A 245 29.71 0.58 23.96
N SER A 246 30.87 1.23 24.14
CA SER A 246 31.97 1.16 23.18
C SER A 246 32.53 -0.27 23.07
N MET A 247 32.67 -0.99 24.19
CA MET A 247 33.14 -2.37 24.20
C MET A 247 32.16 -3.34 23.53
N GLU A 248 30.85 -3.14 23.68
CA GLU A 248 29.83 -3.97 23.02
C GLU A 248 29.82 -3.74 21.50
N MET A 249 29.99 -2.49 21.08
CA MET A 249 30.00 -2.14 19.67
C MET A 249 31.31 -2.51 18.96
N LEU A 250 32.46 -2.14 19.53
CA LEU A 250 33.77 -2.21 18.88
C LEU A 250 34.73 -3.23 19.50
N HIS A 251 34.38 -3.83 20.63
CA HIS A 251 35.34 -4.53 21.51
C HIS A 251 36.53 -3.68 21.92
N ARG A 252 36.34 -2.36 21.94
CA ARG A 252 37.34 -1.39 22.41
C ARG A 252 36.68 -0.18 23.06
N PRO A 253 37.35 0.51 24.01
CA PRO A 253 36.73 1.57 24.81
C PRO A 253 36.80 2.99 24.20
N GLU A 254 37.48 3.18 23.07
CA GLU A 254 37.90 4.51 22.61
C GLU A 254 36.75 5.41 22.17
N ALA A 255 35.59 4.87 21.76
CA ALA A 255 34.46 5.69 21.32
C ALA A 255 33.82 6.49 22.48
N ALA A 256 33.90 5.97 23.71
CA ALA A 256 33.45 6.69 24.91
C ALA A 256 34.34 7.90 25.26
N ASN A 257 35.59 7.89 24.79
CA ASN A 257 36.57 8.95 25.04
C ASN A 257 36.62 9.99 23.91
N LEU A 258 35.73 9.90 22.91
CA LEU A 258 35.69 10.85 21.81
C LEU A 258 35.31 12.26 22.30
N PRO A 259 35.92 13.31 21.72
CA PRO A 259 35.58 14.69 22.06
C PRO A 259 34.10 14.98 21.73
N ARG A 260 33.54 16.01 22.38
CA ARG A 260 32.16 16.47 22.15
C ARG A 260 32.00 17.25 20.83
N VAL A 261 32.55 16.72 19.75
CA VAL A 261 32.41 17.24 18.38
C VAL A 261 31.46 16.29 17.62
N PRO A 262 30.27 16.75 17.22
CA PRO A 262 29.34 15.91 16.46
C PRO A 262 29.93 15.44 15.13
N GLY A 263 29.77 14.15 14.85
CA GLY A 263 30.30 13.45 13.69
C GLY A 263 31.69 12.84 13.91
N ARG A 264 32.32 13.02 15.07
CA ARG A 264 33.55 12.29 15.40
C ARG A 264 33.22 10.83 15.69
N GLY A 265 33.93 9.90 15.04
CA GLY A 265 33.67 8.47 15.22
C GLY A 265 34.80 7.57 14.74
N TYR A 266 34.68 6.29 15.10
CA TYR A 266 35.55 5.22 14.61
C TYR A 266 34.80 4.33 13.63
N LEU A 267 35.46 3.97 12.53
CA LEU A 267 35.06 2.88 11.64
C LEU A 267 35.91 1.66 11.98
N GLN A 268 35.27 0.52 12.26
CA GLN A 268 35.89 -0.78 12.39
C GLN A 268 35.37 -1.71 11.29
N VAL A 269 36.24 -2.49 10.66
CA VAL A 269 35.87 -3.53 9.68
C VAL A 269 36.50 -4.85 10.10
N GLY A 270 35.72 -5.93 10.02
CA GLY A 270 36.14 -7.26 10.43
C GLY A 270 36.44 -7.33 11.93
N ASN A 271 37.47 -8.12 12.28
CA ASN A 271 37.97 -8.24 13.65
C ASN A 271 39.18 -7.32 13.88
N ASN A 272 39.01 -6.02 13.61
CA ASN A 272 40.06 -4.99 13.56
C ASN A 272 41.00 -5.03 12.34
N ASP A 273 40.54 -5.54 11.20
CA ASP A 273 41.30 -5.44 9.94
C ASP A 273 41.46 -3.96 9.53
N VAL A 274 40.45 -3.15 9.83
CA VAL A 274 40.46 -1.69 9.72
C VAL A 274 39.95 -1.10 11.03
N PHE A 275 40.64 -0.08 11.56
CA PHE A 275 40.18 0.72 12.69
C PHE A 275 40.63 2.17 12.52
N GLU A 276 39.71 3.04 12.11
CA GLU A 276 40.05 4.39 11.65
C GLU A 276 39.21 5.47 12.34
N LEU A 277 39.88 6.52 12.81
CA LEU A 277 39.24 7.72 13.36
C LEU A 277 38.90 8.69 12.22
N PHE A 278 37.66 9.16 12.18
CA PHE A 278 37.20 10.07 11.13
C PHE A 278 36.22 11.13 11.63
N GLN A 279 35.96 12.12 10.78
CA GLN A 279 34.91 13.13 10.93
C GLN A 279 33.86 12.91 9.86
N VAL A 280 32.61 12.65 10.27
CA VAL A 280 31.44 12.55 9.38
C VAL A 280 31.25 13.86 8.62
N ALA A 281 31.03 13.74 7.30
CA ALA A 281 30.63 14.84 6.44
C ALA A 281 29.18 15.26 6.72
N ARG A 282 28.84 16.52 6.45
CA ARG A 282 27.51 17.08 6.71
C ARG A 282 26.77 17.39 5.42
N VAL A 283 25.46 17.21 5.49
CA VAL A 283 24.43 17.48 4.48
C VAL A 283 23.23 18.23 5.06
N ALA A 284 22.99 18.19 6.37
CA ALA A 284 21.88 18.94 7.00
C ALA A 284 22.18 20.44 7.19
N GLY A 285 23.37 20.90 6.81
CA GLY A 285 23.76 22.31 6.85
C GLY A 285 23.04 23.15 5.79
N ARG A 286 23.04 24.48 5.98
CA ARG A 286 22.49 25.43 4.99
C ARG A 286 23.22 25.29 3.65
N TYR A 287 22.47 25.25 2.56
CA TYR A 287 23.03 25.23 1.22
C TYR A 287 23.77 26.53 0.88
N ARG A 288 24.95 26.38 0.28
CA ARG A 288 25.84 27.48 -0.12
C ARG A 288 26.69 27.11 -1.34
N LEU A 289 27.12 28.12 -2.10
CA LEU A 289 28.09 27.93 -3.17
C LEU A 289 29.50 27.80 -2.58
N LYS A 290 30.36 26.98 -3.21
CA LYS A 290 31.75 26.84 -2.76
C LYS A 290 32.50 28.18 -2.92
N GLY A 291 32.99 28.73 -1.81
CA GLY A 291 33.65 30.04 -1.76
C GLY A 291 32.82 31.12 -1.07
N ASP A 292 31.54 30.85 -0.79
CA ASP A 292 30.72 31.71 0.06
C ASP A 292 31.24 31.61 1.50
N THR A 293 32.09 32.55 1.89
CA THR A 293 32.56 32.66 3.27
C THR A 293 31.36 33.09 4.10
N ASP A 294 30.74 32.15 4.79
CA ASP A 294 30.01 32.51 5.99
C ASP A 294 31.06 33.14 6.90
N THR A 295 31.01 34.47 7.04
CA THR A 295 31.50 35.14 8.23
C THR A 295 30.97 34.31 9.39
N LEU A 296 31.85 33.47 9.95
CA LEU A 296 31.59 32.68 11.15
C LEU A 296 30.83 33.58 12.09
N VAL A 297 29.54 33.25 12.26
CA VAL A 297 28.59 33.83 13.22
C VAL A 297 29.28 34.85 14.12
N GLY A 298 29.23 36.12 13.72
CA GLY A 298 29.55 37.21 14.63
C GLY A 298 28.59 37.06 15.80
N LYS A 299 29.03 36.40 16.87
CA LYS A 299 28.34 36.40 18.15
C LYS A 299 28.27 37.86 18.55
N ARG A 300 27.12 38.51 18.36
CA ARG A 300 26.84 39.71 19.15
C ARG A 300 26.52 39.17 20.55
N GLU A 301 27.55 39.13 21.39
CA GLU A 301 27.41 38.79 22.80
C GLU A 301 26.66 39.93 23.48
N GLU A 302 25.38 39.75 23.76
CA GLU A 302 24.69 40.58 24.75
C GLU A 302 25.14 40.08 26.13
N ARG A 303 26.05 40.84 26.73
CA ARG A 303 26.47 40.65 28.12
C ARG A 303 25.49 41.41 29.00
N ILE A 304 24.75 40.69 29.82
CA ILE A 304 23.88 41.28 30.84
C ILE A 304 24.65 41.21 32.15
N VAL A 305 25.07 42.37 32.65
CA VAL A 305 25.70 42.51 33.96
C VAL A 305 24.73 43.24 34.87
N ILE A 306 24.26 42.55 35.91
CA ILE A 306 23.51 43.15 37.01
C ILE A 306 24.47 43.28 38.18
N ALA A 307 24.69 44.51 38.64
CA ALA A 307 25.54 44.80 39.77
C ALA A 307 24.78 45.69 40.77
N GLU A 308 24.96 45.40 42.05
CA GLU A 308 24.57 46.29 43.13
C GLU A 308 25.64 47.38 43.28
N VAL A 309 25.21 48.63 43.41
CA VAL A 309 26.10 49.77 43.61
C VAL A 309 25.95 50.24 45.04
N SER A 310 27.02 50.15 45.82
CA SER A 310 26.99 50.61 47.21
C SER A 310 26.86 52.14 47.28
N PRO A 311 26.44 52.70 48.44
CA PRO A 311 26.38 54.15 48.65
C PRO A 311 27.74 54.87 48.47
N LEU A 312 28.85 54.13 48.53
CA LEU A 312 30.22 54.62 48.31
C LEU A 312 30.70 54.41 46.86
N GLY A 313 29.82 53.99 45.94
CA GLY A 313 30.11 53.85 44.51
C GLY A 313 30.76 52.53 44.09
N TRP A 314 30.88 51.55 45.00
CA TRP A 314 31.49 50.25 44.69
C TRP A 314 30.47 49.35 43.99
N ARG A 315 30.86 48.77 42.84
CA ARG A 315 30.02 47.85 42.06
C ARG A 315 30.29 46.40 42.44
N ASN A 316 29.34 45.74 43.08
CA ASN A 316 29.36 44.30 43.30
C ASN A 316 28.50 43.60 42.25
N VAL A 317 29.13 42.84 41.36
CA VAL A 317 28.44 42.12 40.28
C VAL A 317 27.67 40.94 40.87
N LEU A 318 26.34 41.01 40.81
CA LEU A 318 25.44 39.96 41.30
C LEU A 318 25.13 38.91 40.23
N PHE A 319 25.15 39.31 38.95
CA PHE A 319 24.86 38.42 37.82
C PHE A 319 25.63 38.87 36.57
N ASP A 320 26.38 37.96 35.95
CA ASP A 320 27.08 38.18 34.69
C ASP A 320 26.78 37.01 33.75
N SER A 321 25.85 37.22 32.83
CA SER A 321 25.45 36.21 31.84
C SER A 321 25.80 36.65 30.43
N ARG A 322 26.48 35.75 29.72
CA ARG A 322 26.71 35.84 28.27
C ARG A 322 25.77 34.85 27.59
N LYS A 323 24.68 35.33 27.01
CA LYS A 323 23.79 34.48 26.19
C LYS A 323 24.06 34.73 24.71
N ALA A 324 24.55 33.70 24.02
CA ALA A 324 24.65 33.70 22.55
C ALA A 324 23.24 33.50 21.96
N ARG A 325 22.68 34.53 21.33
CA ARG A 325 21.40 34.41 20.63
C ARG A 325 21.63 33.75 19.26
N LYS A 326 21.18 32.50 19.08
CA LYS A 326 21.20 31.82 17.76
C LYS A 326 20.22 32.54 16.83
N ARG A 327 20.72 33.13 15.73
CA ARG A 327 19.89 33.65 14.64
C ARG A 327 19.27 32.45 13.90
N LYS A 328 17.95 32.44 13.66
CA LYS A 328 17.30 31.42 12.81
C LYS A 328 17.97 31.45 11.44
N THR A 329 18.57 30.34 11.02
CA THR A 329 19.14 30.18 9.68
C THR A 329 18.00 30.16 8.67
N THR A 330 17.86 31.21 7.87
CA THR A 330 16.84 31.32 6.82
C THR A 330 17.42 30.83 5.48
N GLY A 331 16.92 29.72 4.95
CA GLY A 331 17.31 29.15 3.65
C GLY A 331 17.26 27.60 3.63
N PRO A 332 17.26 26.97 2.44
CA PRO A 332 17.23 25.51 2.31
C PRO A 332 18.54 24.84 2.76
N THR A 333 18.48 23.57 3.12
CA THR A 333 19.65 22.74 3.45
C THR A 333 20.31 22.13 2.21
N ASP A 334 21.53 21.58 2.33
CA ASP A 334 22.13 20.82 1.22
C ASP A 334 21.26 19.61 0.84
N ILE A 335 20.67 18.91 1.82
CA ILE A 335 19.71 17.82 1.56
C ILE A 335 18.56 18.32 0.68
N ASP A 336 17.91 19.43 1.05
CA ASP A 336 16.76 19.96 0.31
C ASP A 336 17.08 20.19 -1.16
N VAL A 337 18.19 20.89 -1.43
CA VAL A 337 18.59 21.28 -2.78
C VAL A 337 19.06 20.06 -3.58
N VAL A 338 19.82 19.14 -2.96
CA VAL A 338 20.24 17.89 -3.61
C VAL A 338 19.02 17.05 -3.98
N VAL A 339 18.11 16.80 -3.05
CA VAL A 339 16.92 15.99 -3.29
C VAL A 339 16.07 16.59 -4.41
N SER A 340 15.81 17.90 -4.38
CA SER A 340 15.08 18.58 -5.45
C SER A 340 15.76 18.41 -6.81
N ARG A 341 17.08 18.59 -6.88
CA ARG A 341 17.85 18.41 -8.13
C ARG A 341 17.76 16.97 -8.65
N LEU A 342 17.90 15.96 -7.79
CA LEU A 342 17.82 14.55 -8.20
C LEU A 342 16.43 14.17 -8.69
N VAL A 343 15.37 14.71 -8.08
CA VAL A 343 13.98 14.53 -8.54
C VAL A 343 13.78 15.13 -9.93
N ASP A 344 14.29 16.35 -10.16
CA ASP A 344 14.15 17.02 -11.45
C ASP A 344 14.90 16.29 -12.56
N VAL A 345 16.13 15.84 -12.30
CA VAL A 345 16.91 15.04 -13.24
C VAL A 345 16.22 13.71 -13.54
N ALA A 346 15.68 13.03 -12.53
CA ALA A 346 14.94 11.79 -12.76
C ALA A 346 13.70 11.98 -13.64
N LYS A 347 12.97 13.08 -13.46
CA LYS A 347 11.84 13.43 -14.34
C LYS A 347 12.30 13.75 -15.77
N GLN A 348 13.38 14.51 -15.93
CA GLN A 348 13.94 14.87 -17.24
C GLN A 348 14.38 13.63 -18.04
N LEU A 349 14.97 12.65 -17.35
CA LEU A 349 15.40 11.38 -17.94
C LEU A 349 14.26 10.36 -18.09
N GLY A 350 13.04 10.67 -17.65
CA GLY A 350 11.91 9.74 -17.70
C GLY A 350 12.08 8.51 -16.81
N ILE A 351 12.88 8.59 -15.74
CA ILE A 351 13.15 7.47 -14.85
C ILE A 351 11.90 7.14 -14.03
N LYS A 352 11.36 5.95 -14.25
CA LYS A 352 10.24 5.43 -13.45
C LYS A 352 10.74 5.02 -12.06
N LYS A 353 10.10 5.57 -11.02
CA LYS A 353 10.30 5.16 -9.63
C LYS A 353 9.87 3.70 -9.47
N LEU A 354 10.72 2.91 -8.82
CA LEU A 354 10.45 1.50 -8.56
C LEU A 354 9.50 1.34 -7.37
N PRO A 355 8.65 0.30 -7.37
CA PRO A 355 7.72 0.06 -6.27
C PRO A 355 8.45 -0.29 -4.97
N SER A 356 7.79 -0.04 -3.85
CA SER A 356 8.23 -0.52 -2.55
C SER A 356 8.23 -2.06 -2.51
N PRO A 357 9.24 -2.71 -1.89
CA PRO A 357 9.23 -4.16 -1.69
C PRO A 357 8.14 -4.63 -0.72
N TRP A 358 7.65 -3.74 0.15
CA TRP A 358 6.42 -3.97 0.92
C TRP A 358 5.28 -3.11 0.37
N PRO A 359 4.10 -3.67 0.06
CA PRO A 359 2.96 -2.87 -0.38
C PRO A 359 2.55 -1.86 0.70
N ASP A 360 1.94 -0.75 0.32
CA ASP A 360 1.34 0.18 1.28
C ASP A 360 0.24 -0.54 2.07
N PRO A 361 0.01 -0.23 3.36
CA PRO A 361 -1.10 -0.83 4.12
C PRO A 361 -2.43 -0.68 3.39
N LEU A 362 -3.35 -1.60 3.62
CA LEU A 362 -4.69 -1.46 3.06
C LEU A 362 -5.29 -0.10 3.46
N PRO A 363 -5.87 0.64 2.51
CA PRO A 363 -6.53 1.90 2.83
C PRO A 363 -7.71 1.65 3.79
N ASP A 364 -8.06 2.64 4.60
CA ASP A 364 -9.20 2.52 5.53
C ASP A 364 -10.54 2.53 4.80
N HIS A 365 -10.58 3.11 3.60
CA HIS A 365 -11.77 3.23 2.76
C HIS A 365 -11.46 2.76 1.34
N VAL A 366 -12.35 1.91 0.82
CA VAL A 366 -12.29 1.42 -0.56
C VAL A 366 -13.65 1.63 -1.19
N ALA A 367 -13.73 2.34 -2.32
CA ALA A 367 -15.01 2.55 -3.01
C ALA A 367 -15.35 1.33 -3.86
N LEU A 368 -16.54 0.73 -3.65
CA LEU A 368 -16.98 -0.41 -4.46
C LEU A 368 -17.04 -0.09 -5.97
N PRO A 369 -17.54 1.08 -6.43
CA PRO A 369 -17.53 1.43 -7.85
C PRO A 369 -16.13 1.42 -8.48
N ASP A 370 -15.11 1.91 -7.77
CA ASP A 370 -13.74 1.93 -8.27
C ASP A 370 -13.17 0.52 -8.44
N LEU A 371 -13.46 -0.38 -7.49
CA LEU A 371 -13.07 -1.79 -7.60
C LEU A 371 -13.79 -2.45 -8.77
N LEU A 372 -15.09 -2.26 -8.89
CA LEU A 372 -15.88 -2.81 -9.99
C LEU A 372 -15.34 -2.30 -11.34
N LEU A 373 -15.05 -1.01 -11.49
CA LEU A 373 -14.45 -0.46 -12.70
C LEU A 373 -13.03 -0.99 -12.97
N ARG A 374 -12.23 -1.25 -11.91
CA ARG A 374 -10.93 -1.91 -12.03
C ARG A 374 -11.05 -3.30 -12.62
N GLU A 375 -12.09 -4.03 -12.22
CA GLU A 375 -12.40 -5.37 -12.67
C GLU A 375 -13.23 -5.42 -13.97
N GLY A 376 -13.48 -4.27 -14.62
CA GLY A 376 -14.18 -4.20 -15.90
C GLY A 376 -15.71 -4.18 -15.81
N TYR A 377 -16.26 -3.92 -14.63
CA TYR A 377 -17.71 -3.75 -14.43
C TYR A 377 -18.07 -2.26 -14.48
N ALA A 378 -18.78 -1.81 -15.53
CA ALA A 378 -19.36 -0.46 -15.56
C ALA A 378 -20.84 -0.42 -15.12
N GLY A 379 -21.49 -1.59 -14.97
CA GLY A 379 -22.79 -1.75 -14.34
C GLY A 379 -23.98 -1.45 -15.25
N TRP A 380 -25.19 -1.43 -14.68
CA TRP A 380 -26.44 -1.11 -15.37
C TRP A 380 -26.64 0.40 -15.53
N ASP A 381 -26.87 0.86 -16.76
CA ASP A 381 -27.07 2.29 -17.10
C ASP A 381 -28.54 2.75 -17.04
N GLY A 382 -29.46 1.85 -16.66
CA GLY A 382 -30.91 2.09 -16.70
C GLY A 382 -31.63 1.42 -17.87
N SER A 383 -30.89 0.93 -18.87
CA SER A 383 -31.43 0.29 -20.08
C SER A 383 -30.62 -0.92 -20.57
N THR A 384 -29.30 -0.92 -20.38
CA THR A 384 -28.39 -2.00 -20.75
C THR A 384 -27.24 -2.13 -19.75
N TRP A 385 -26.56 -3.28 -19.77
CA TRP A 385 -25.34 -3.51 -18.98
C TRP A 385 -24.12 -3.01 -19.75
N VAL A 386 -23.39 -2.06 -19.17
CA VAL A 386 -22.16 -1.49 -19.74
C VAL A 386 -20.96 -2.18 -19.10
N PHE A 387 -19.98 -2.56 -19.93
CA PHE A 387 -18.80 -3.33 -19.50
C PHE A 387 -17.46 -2.72 -19.97
N ASP A 388 -17.46 -1.57 -20.64
CA ASP A 388 -16.26 -1.00 -21.25
C ASP A 388 -15.75 0.26 -20.53
N ARG A 389 -14.47 0.24 -20.13
CA ARG A 389 -13.72 1.40 -19.62
C ARG A 389 -13.70 2.57 -20.60
N ALA A 390 -13.75 2.32 -21.91
CA ALA A 390 -13.71 3.35 -22.94
C ALA A 390 -15.01 4.18 -23.05
N ALA A 391 -16.13 3.62 -22.59
CA ALA A 391 -17.46 4.24 -22.70
C ALA A 391 -17.68 5.42 -21.72
N LEU A 392 -16.78 5.64 -20.76
CA LEU A 392 -16.85 6.74 -19.78
C LEU A 392 -15.99 7.95 -20.16
N THR A 393 -15.34 7.94 -21.33
CA THR A 393 -14.73 9.17 -21.87
C THR A 393 -15.88 10.09 -22.29
N PRO A 394 -16.04 11.32 -21.73
CA PRO A 394 -17.09 12.22 -22.17
C PRO A 394 -16.86 12.53 -23.65
N GLN A 395 -17.77 12.08 -24.53
CA GLN A 395 -17.69 12.45 -25.94
C GLN A 395 -17.94 13.97 -26.06
N PRO A 396 -17.04 14.73 -26.69
CA PRO A 396 -17.32 16.12 -27.00
C PRO A 396 -18.43 16.23 -28.07
N SER A 397 -19.29 17.22 -27.85
CA SER A 397 -20.56 17.56 -28.48
C SER A 397 -20.70 17.48 -30.03
N GLN A 398 -21.87 16.93 -30.42
CA GLN A 398 -22.81 17.35 -31.49
C GLN A 398 -22.24 17.77 -32.87
N ALA A 399 -21.87 16.80 -33.71
CA ALA A 399 -21.87 16.99 -35.16
C ALA A 399 -23.26 16.71 -35.74
N ARG A 400 -23.83 17.65 -36.52
CA ARG A 400 -25.05 17.42 -37.32
C ARG A 400 -24.66 16.77 -38.65
N PHE A 401 -25.48 15.86 -39.16
CA PHE A 401 -25.23 15.17 -40.43
C PHE A 401 -26.37 15.45 -41.43
N CYS A 402 -26.05 15.45 -42.72
CA CYS A 402 -27.05 15.56 -43.78
C CYS A 402 -27.93 14.31 -43.79
N TYR A 403 -29.25 14.47 -43.66
CA TYR A 403 -30.19 13.35 -43.63
C TYR A 403 -30.31 12.57 -44.95
N VAL A 404 -29.78 13.13 -46.05
CA VAL A 404 -29.80 12.47 -47.37
C VAL A 404 -28.52 11.68 -47.62
N CYS A 405 -27.34 12.26 -47.36
CA CYS A 405 -26.06 11.63 -47.72
C CYS A 405 -25.12 11.33 -46.54
N GLY A 406 -25.53 11.63 -45.31
CA GLY A 406 -24.74 11.35 -44.10
C GLY A 406 -23.54 12.26 -43.87
N THR A 407 -23.23 13.19 -44.78
CA THR A 407 -22.07 14.10 -44.64
C THR A 407 -22.26 15.07 -43.47
N SER A 408 -21.21 15.29 -42.67
CA SER A 408 -21.21 16.24 -41.57
C SER A 408 -21.47 17.68 -42.06
N LEU A 409 -22.40 18.37 -41.40
CA LEU A 409 -22.80 19.73 -41.72
C LEU A 409 -22.06 20.72 -40.82
N ARG A 410 -21.47 21.75 -41.42
CA ARG A 410 -20.90 22.87 -40.66
C ARG A 410 -22.00 23.62 -39.90
N ALA A 411 -21.66 24.17 -38.74
CA ALA A 411 -22.60 24.97 -37.93
C ALA A 411 -23.19 26.13 -38.77
N GLY A 412 -24.51 26.23 -38.84
CA GLY A 412 -25.22 27.26 -39.61
C GLY A 412 -25.41 26.97 -41.11
N ALA A 413 -25.05 25.78 -41.61
CA ALA A 413 -25.21 25.43 -43.03
C ALA A 413 -26.68 25.47 -43.48
N LYS A 414 -26.97 26.26 -44.54
CA LYS A 414 -28.29 26.34 -45.19
C LYS A 414 -28.52 25.23 -46.23
N TYR A 415 -27.43 24.66 -46.76
CA TYR A 415 -27.40 23.56 -47.72
C TYR A 415 -26.27 22.60 -47.36
N CYS A 416 -26.39 21.32 -47.70
CA CYS A 416 -25.30 20.37 -47.59
C CYS A 416 -24.22 20.66 -48.63
N GLY A 417 -22.96 20.82 -48.20
CA GLY A 417 -21.83 21.08 -49.10
C GLY A 417 -21.44 19.92 -50.01
N ALA A 418 -21.93 18.69 -49.75
CA ALA A 418 -21.63 17.51 -50.55
C ALA A 418 -22.72 17.18 -51.58
N CYS A 419 -24.00 17.20 -51.19
CA CYS A 419 -25.11 16.82 -52.07
C CYS A 419 -26.06 17.97 -52.46
N GLY A 420 -25.88 19.18 -51.91
CA GLY A 420 -26.69 20.36 -52.23
C GLY A 420 -28.07 20.43 -51.54
N THR A 421 -28.46 19.42 -50.75
CA THR A 421 -29.80 19.40 -50.13
C THR A 421 -29.99 20.56 -49.12
N PRO A 422 -31.07 21.36 -49.21
CA PRO A 422 -31.36 22.44 -48.27
C PRO A 422 -31.73 21.94 -46.87
N VAL A 423 -31.15 22.57 -45.85
CA VAL A 423 -31.48 22.35 -44.44
C VAL A 423 -32.70 23.23 -44.11
N ARG A 424 -33.91 22.67 -44.14
CA ARG A 424 -35.16 23.44 -44.02
C ARG A 424 -35.42 23.88 -42.57
N ASN A 425 -35.84 25.13 -42.40
CA ASN A 425 -36.16 25.76 -41.11
C ASN A 425 -37.66 26.14 -40.97
N ARG A 426 -38.53 25.63 -41.85
CA ARG A 426 -40.00 25.85 -41.82
C ARG A 426 -40.79 24.59 -42.16
N CYS A 427 -41.97 24.44 -41.56
CA CYS A 427 -42.89 23.33 -41.78
C CYS A 427 -43.47 23.37 -43.19
N HIS A 428 -43.43 22.25 -43.93
CA HIS A 428 -43.97 22.20 -45.29
C HIS A 428 -45.50 22.21 -45.34
N HIS A 429 -46.17 21.88 -44.24
CA HIS A 429 -47.63 21.83 -44.21
C HIS A 429 -48.25 23.20 -43.91
N CYS A 430 -47.74 23.95 -42.91
CA CYS A 430 -48.34 25.22 -42.49
C CYS A 430 -47.39 26.43 -42.57
N GLY A 431 -46.13 26.25 -42.96
CA GLY A 431 -45.16 27.34 -43.14
C GLY A 431 -44.56 27.93 -41.86
N SER A 432 -44.94 27.44 -40.66
CA SER A 432 -44.40 27.94 -39.40
C SER A 432 -42.92 27.56 -39.21
N PRO A 433 -42.12 28.40 -38.52
CA PRO A 433 -40.72 28.10 -38.25
C PRO A 433 -40.59 26.86 -37.35
N LEU A 434 -39.71 25.94 -37.75
CA LEU A 434 -39.42 24.72 -37.00
C LEU A 434 -38.17 24.93 -36.15
N ARG A 435 -38.23 24.49 -34.88
CA ARG A 435 -37.02 24.45 -34.05
C ARG A 435 -36.03 23.44 -34.64
N PRO A 436 -34.71 23.63 -34.43
CA PRO A 436 -33.67 22.75 -35.00
C PRO A 436 -33.85 21.25 -34.72
N GLU A 437 -34.63 20.86 -33.71
CA GLU A 437 -34.85 19.47 -33.26
C GLU A 437 -36.31 19.00 -33.39
N ALA A 438 -37.19 19.80 -34.03
CA ALA A 438 -38.63 19.52 -34.04
C ALA A 438 -38.97 18.27 -34.90
N ARG A 439 -39.49 17.22 -34.25
CA ARG A 439 -40.04 16.01 -34.93
C ARG A 439 -41.48 16.22 -35.42
N PHE A 440 -42.21 17.12 -34.78
CA PHE A 440 -43.56 17.56 -35.16
C PHE A 440 -43.60 19.08 -35.19
N CYS A 441 -44.47 19.65 -36.03
CA CYS A 441 -44.71 21.08 -36.03
C CYS A 441 -45.49 21.50 -34.79
N ASN A 442 -44.91 22.35 -33.94
CA ASN A 442 -45.57 22.84 -32.72
C ASN A 442 -46.84 23.66 -32.96
N SER A 443 -47.07 24.16 -34.18
CA SER A 443 -48.29 24.91 -34.51
C SER A 443 -49.40 24.03 -35.10
N CYS A 444 -49.09 23.06 -35.96
CA CYS A 444 -50.12 22.28 -36.66
C CYS A 444 -50.08 20.78 -36.37
N GLY A 445 -49.12 20.30 -35.57
CA GLY A 445 -48.97 18.88 -35.22
C GLY A 445 -48.42 17.98 -36.33
N HIS A 446 -48.18 18.50 -37.54
CA HIS A 446 -47.71 17.68 -38.66
C HIS A 446 -46.30 17.13 -38.42
N ALA A 447 -46.12 15.83 -38.64
CA ALA A 447 -44.82 15.17 -38.50
C ALA A 447 -43.85 15.69 -39.56
N VAL A 448 -42.66 16.12 -39.11
CA VAL A 448 -41.60 16.67 -39.98
C VAL A 448 -40.67 15.56 -40.48
N VAL A 449 -40.70 14.39 -39.84
CA VAL A 449 -39.93 13.20 -40.20
C VAL A 449 -40.87 12.00 -40.18
N ALA A 450 -40.84 11.16 -41.23
CA ALA A 450 -41.60 9.91 -41.25
C ALA A 450 -41.12 8.98 -40.12
N ALA A 451 -42.04 8.55 -39.24
CA ALA A 451 -41.75 7.60 -38.18
C ALA A 451 -41.65 6.17 -38.75
N PRO A 452 -40.67 5.35 -38.34
CA PRO A 452 -40.72 3.92 -38.62
C PRO A 452 -41.80 3.26 -37.76
N PRO A 453 -42.35 2.09 -38.18
CA PRO A 453 -43.37 1.38 -37.42
C PRO A 453 -42.82 0.92 -36.06
N PRO A 454 -43.67 0.69 -35.05
CA PRO A 454 -43.20 0.18 -33.77
C PRO A 454 -42.60 -1.22 -33.96
N PRO A 455 -41.46 -1.54 -33.33
CA PRO A 455 -40.93 -2.89 -33.37
C PRO A 455 -41.89 -3.85 -32.64
N PRO A 456 -41.97 -5.13 -33.05
CA PRO A 456 -42.64 -6.14 -32.27
C PRO A 456 -41.95 -6.28 -30.90
N THR A 457 -42.77 -6.52 -29.87
CA THR A 457 -42.44 -6.97 -28.51
C THR A 457 -40.96 -7.29 -28.30
N SER A 458 -40.29 -6.45 -27.49
CA SER A 458 -38.88 -6.57 -27.14
C SER A 458 -38.48 -8.00 -26.81
N PRO A 459 -37.46 -8.57 -27.49
CA PRO A 459 -36.75 -9.73 -26.95
C PRO A 459 -36.12 -9.33 -25.60
N PRO A 460 -35.94 -10.28 -24.66
CA PRO A 460 -35.17 -9.99 -23.46
C PRO A 460 -33.79 -9.43 -23.84
N PRO A 461 -33.23 -8.50 -23.06
CA PRO A 461 -31.92 -7.92 -23.36
C PRO A 461 -30.89 -9.04 -23.57
N PRO A 462 -29.95 -8.89 -24.51
CA PRO A 462 -28.91 -9.89 -24.73
C PRO A 462 -28.22 -10.19 -23.39
N ARG A 463 -28.28 -11.47 -23.00
CA ARG A 463 -27.75 -11.99 -21.75
C ARG A 463 -26.28 -11.57 -21.59
N PRO A 464 -25.86 -11.07 -20.42
CA PRO A 464 -24.44 -10.83 -20.21
C PRO A 464 -23.70 -12.16 -20.38
N PRO A 465 -22.63 -12.25 -21.20
CA PRO A 465 -21.66 -13.29 -20.97
C PRO A 465 -21.18 -13.11 -19.52
N THR A 466 -21.32 -14.15 -18.70
CA THR A 466 -20.48 -14.31 -17.50
C THR A 466 -19.07 -13.89 -17.89
N LEU A 467 -18.44 -13.02 -17.10
CA LEU A 467 -17.18 -12.38 -17.49
C LEU A 467 -16.22 -13.39 -18.11
N PRO A 468 -15.47 -13.00 -19.15
CA PRO A 468 -14.39 -13.85 -19.65
C PRO A 468 -13.53 -14.29 -18.45
N ASN A 469 -13.46 -15.60 -18.21
CA ASN A 469 -12.63 -16.22 -17.17
C ASN A 469 -13.02 -15.98 -15.69
N ARG A 470 -14.29 -15.69 -15.35
CA ARG A 470 -14.76 -15.78 -13.94
C ARG A 470 -15.89 -16.79 -13.74
N PRO A 471 -15.91 -17.48 -12.59
CA PRO A 471 -17.03 -18.33 -12.23
C PRO A 471 -18.29 -17.49 -11.98
N TRP A 472 -19.44 -18.04 -12.38
CA TRP A 472 -20.75 -17.43 -12.14
C TRP A 472 -20.98 -17.20 -10.63
N LEU A 473 -21.74 -16.17 -10.26
CA LEU A 473 -22.05 -15.83 -8.86
C LEU A 473 -20.85 -15.38 -8.00
N GLY A 474 -19.86 -14.74 -8.63
CA GLY A 474 -18.74 -14.07 -7.94
C GLY A 474 -19.08 -12.64 -7.51
N ALA A 475 -18.70 -12.27 -6.29
CA ALA A 475 -18.88 -10.93 -5.70
C ALA A 475 -17.53 -10.31 -5.35
N VAL A 476 -17.27 -9.09 -5.82
CA VAL A 476 -16.13 -8.26 -5.38
C VAL A 476 -16.54 -7.51 -4.12
N LEU A 477 -15.84 -7.73 -3.00
CA LEU A 477 -16.22 -7.20 -1.69
C LEU A 477 -15.26 -6.15 -1.14
N GLY A 478 -14.04 -6.05 -1.68
CA GLY A 478 -12.99 -5.25 -1.05
C GLY A 478 -11.62 -5.51 -1.66
N LEU A 479 -10.57 -5.18 -0.91
CA LEU A 479 -9.18 -5.49 -1.24
C LEU A 479 -8.60 -6.43 -0.20
N LEU A 480 -7.92 -7.48 -0.66
CA LEU A 480 -7.08 -8.37 0.16
C LEU A 480 -5.67 -7.81 0.23
N ASP A 481 -4.96 -8.13 1.30
CA ASP A 481 -3.53 -7.88 1.45
C ASP A 481 -2.75 -9.20 1.40
N ASP A 482 -1.98 -9.38 0.34
CA ASP A 482 -1.17 -10.58 0.08
C ASP A 482 0.32 -10.17 0.06
N PRO A 483 0.92 -9.91 1.23
CA PRO A 483 2.31 -9.47 1.33
C PRO A 483 3.30 -10.52 0.80
N ALA A 484 2.96 -11.81 0.91
CA ALA A 484 3.78 -12.91 0.40
C ALA A 484 3.93 -12.90 -1.13
N HIS A 485 2.98 -12.29 -1.84
CA HIS A 485 3.06 -12.07 -3.29
C HIS A 485 3.16 -10.58 -3.66
N GLN A 486 3.41 -9.70 -2.68
CA GLN A 486 3.56 -8.25 -2.84
C GLN A 486 2.42 -7.60 -3.63
N ARG A 487 1.18 -7.99 -3.37
CA ARG A 487 0.01 -7.50 -4.11
C ARG A 487 -1.20 -7.31 -3.21
N GLN A 488 -2.13 -6.49 -3.68
CA GLN A 488 -3.42 -6.28 -3.04
C GLN A 488 -4.55 -6.58 -4.01
N PRO A 489 -4.88 -7.87 -4.23
CA PRO A 489 -5.91 -8.25 -5.19
C PRO A 489 -7.31 -7.94 -4.64
N PRO A 490 -8.32 -7.82 -5.51
CA PRO A 490 -9.71 -7.75 -5.07
C PRO A 490 -10.10 -8.96 -4.21
N MET A 491 -10.85 -8.72 -3.14
CA MET A 491 -11.52 -9.77 -2.38
C MET A 491 -12.69 -10.30 -3.20
N LEU A 492 -12.50 -11.44 -3.87
CA LEU A 492 -13.53 -12.13 -4.62
C LEU A 492 -14.14 -13.25 -3.77
N LEU A 493 -15.47 -13.26 -3.66
CA LEU A 493 -16.24 -14.32 -3.02
C LEU A 493 -17.08 -15.05 -4.07
N GLU A 494 -16.87 -16.36 -4.25
CA GLU A 494 -17.46 -17.13 -5.35
C GLU A 494 -18.59 -18.06 -4.90
N LEU A 495 -19.83 -17.58 -4.81
CA LEU A 495 -20.92 -18.33 -4.19
C LEU A 495 -21.33 -19.60 -4.98
N ALA A 496 -21.14 -19.66 -6.30
CA ALA A 496 -21.63 -20.80 -7.10
C ALA A 496 -20.91 -22.14 -6.86
N GLN A 497 -19.82 -22.16 -6.11
CA GLN A 497 -19.13 -23.41 -5.77
C GLN A 497 -19.94 -24.23 -4.75
N GLN A 498 -19.64 -25.53 -4.63
CA GLN A 498 -20.33 -26.44 -3.71
C GLN A 498 -20.26 -25.99 -2.24
N ASP A 499 -19.23 -25.23 -1.87
CA ASP A 499 -18.99 -24.64 -0.55
C ASP A 499 -19.49 -23.18 -0.42
N GLY A 500 -20.48 -22.78 -1.23
CA GLY A 500 -21.02 -21.41 -1.29
C GLY A 500 -21.73 -20.90 -0.03
N GLN A 501 -21.83 -21.71 1.03
CA GLN A 501 -22.32 -21.25 2.34
C GLN A 501 -21.28 -20.36 3.01
N LEU A 502 -21.71 -19.35 3.76
CA LEU A 502 -20.79 -18.39 4.37
C LEU A 502 -21.17 -18.04 5.80
N ILE A 503 -20.16 -17.97 6.67
CA ILE A 503 -20.26 -17.37 7.99
C ILE A 503 -19.46 -16.07 8.02
N VAL A 504 -20.06 -15.02 8.56
CA VAL A 504 -19.44 -13.72 8.83
C VAL A 504 -19.58 -13.43 10.31
N VAL A 505 -18.47 -13.18 11.00
CA VAL A 505 -18.47 -12.86 12.44
C VAL A 505 -17.73 -11.55 12.66
N GLY A 506 -18.24 -10.69 13.53
CA GLY A 506 -17.61 -9.43 13.87
C GLY A 506 -18.27 -8.76 15.07
N ALA A 507 -17.52 -8.15 15.97
CA ALA A 507 -18.09 -7.42 17.10
C ALA A 507 -18.95 -6.21 16.63
N PRO A 508 -19.83 -5.65 17.49
CA PRO A 508 -20.54 -4.42 17.17
C PRO A 508 -19.59 -3.29 16.69
N GLY A 509 -19.98 -2.59 15.62
CA GLY A 509 -19.17 -1.53 15.00
C GLY A 509 -17.95 -2.03 14.21
N SER A 510 -17.79 -3.33 13.99
CA SER A 510 -16.72 -3.89 13.14
C SER A 510 -16.96 -3.73 11.63
N GLY A 511 -18.18 -3.34 11.22
CA GLY A 511 -18.56 -3.15 9.81
C GLY A 511 -19.30 -4.32 9.17
N LYS A 512 -19.95 -5.21 9.95
CA LYS A 512 -20.75 -6.33 9.43
C LYS A 512 -21.87 -5.88 8.50
N GLU A 513 -22.54 -4.79 8.85
CA GLU A 513 -23.63 -4.19 8.07
C GLU A 513 -23.11 -3.64 6.75
N MET A 514 -21.92 -3.02 6.77
CA MET A 514 -21.22 -2.57 5.55
C MET A 514 -20.89 -3.77 4.67
N TRP A 515 -20.30 -4.83 5.25
CA TRP A 515 -19.97 -6.05 4.52
C TRP A 515 -21.19 -6.68 3.85
N ALA A 516 -22.30 -6.81 4.57
CA ALA A 516 -23.55 -7.37 4.05
C ALA A 516 -24.13 -6.52 2.90
N ARG A 517 -24.12 -5.18 3.04
CA ARG A 517 -24.53 -4.25 1.98
C ARG A 517 -23.67 -4.38 0.74
N THR A 518 -22.34 -4.47 0.91
CA THR A 518 -21.39 -4.59 -0.18
C THR A 518 -21.58 -5.90 -0.94
N LEU A 519 -21.87 -7.01 -0.25
CA LEU A 519 -22.23 -8.27 -0.90
C LEU A 519 -23.47 -8.13 -1.80
N VAL A 520 -24.57 -7.61 -1.24
CA VAL A 520 -25.83 -7.44 -1.97
C VAL A 520 -25.63 -6.51 -3.18
N MET A 521 -24.98 -5.37 -2.98
CA MET A 521 -24.72 -4.40 -4.05
C MET A 521 -23.82 -4.98 -5.14
N SER A 522 -22.73 -5.64 -4.78
CA SER A 522 -21.76 -6.21 -5.71
C SER A 522 -22.42 -7.27 -6.62
N LEU A 523 -23.21 -8.16 -6.03
CA LEU A 523 -23.94 -9.19 -6.77
C LEU A 523 -25.09 -8.61 -7.61
N ALA A 524 -25.88 -7.67 -7.06
CA ALA A 524 -26.95 -7.01 -7.81
C ALA A 524 -26.44 -6.17 -8.99
N ARG A 525 -25.20 -5.66 -8.90
CA ARG A 525 -24.49 -4.96 -9.97
C ARG A 525 -23.81 -5.87 -10.98
N THR A 526 -23.81 -7.19 -10.77
CA THR A 526 -23.11 -8.12 -11.66
C THR A 526 -24.00 -9.23 -12.21
N HIS A 527 -25.24 -9.34 -11.72
CA HIS A 527 -26.22 -10.35 -12.09
C HIS A 527 -27.58 -9.70 -12.33
N THR A 528 -28.42 -10.28 -13.20
CA THR A 528 -29.80 -9.82 -13.39
C THR A 528 -30.76 -10.46 -12.38
N PRO A 529 -31.97 -9.92 -12.18
CA PRO A 529 -33.00 -10.57 -11.36
C PRO A 529 -33.34 -11.99 -11.85
N ASP A 530 -33.33 -12.22 -13.17
CA ASP A 530 -33.51 -13.55 -13.77
C ASP A 530 -32.40 -14.56 -13.40
N GLU A 531 -31.30 -14.10 -12.81
CA GLU A 531 -30.14 -14.90 -12.46
C GLU A 531 -29.96 -15.05 -10.95
N LEU A 532 -30.47 -14.10 -10.16
CA LEU A 532 -30.21 -14.02 -8.74
C LEU A 532 -31.37 -13.34 -7.99
N HIS A 533 -31.85 -14.01 -6.95
CA HIS A 533 -32.76 -13.46 -5.96
C HIS A 533 -32.13 -13.39 -4.57
N PHE A 534 -32.51 -12.37 -3.80
CA PHE A 534 -32.17 -12.20 -2.40
C PHE A 534 -33.38 -12.37 -1.50
N TYR A 535 -33.18 -13.04 -0.36
CA TYR A 535 -34.07 -12.98 0.80
C TYR A 535 -33.27 -12.51 2.00
N LEU A 536 -33.67 -11.38 2.58
CA LEU A 536 -32.89 -10.68 3.59
C LEU A 536 -33.61 -10.77 4.95
N LEU A 537 -33.04 -11.53 5.87
CA LEU A 537 -33.52 -11.70 7.24
C LEU A 537 -32.73 -10.75 8.14
N GLU A 538 -33.39 -9.72 8.66
CA GLU A 538 -32.79 -8.63 9.43
C GLU A 538 -33.18 -8.75 10.91
N PHE A 539 -32.29 -9.39 11.68
CA PHE A 539 -32.40 -9.66 13.12
C PHE A 539 -31.31 -8.90 13.90
N GLY A 540 -30.89 -7.75 13.38
CA GLY A 540 -29.83 -6.94 13.96
C GLY A 540 -29.68 -5.59 13.26
N GLY A 541 -30.40 -4.57 13.76
CA GLY A 541 -30.42 -3.24 13.15
C GLY A 541 -31.37 -3.13 11.96
N GLN A 542 -31.10 -2.19 11.04
CA GLN A 542 -31.91 -1.96 9.82
C GLN A 542 -31.00 -1.74 8.61
N ALA A 543 -29.94 -2.54 8.50
CA ALA A 543 -28.90 -2.35 7.51
C ALA A 543 -29.41 -2.56 6.08
N LEU A 544 -30.29 -3.54 5.87
CA LEU A 544 -30.63 -4.08 4.57
C LEU A 544 -31.91 -3.48 3.96
N GLN A 545 -32.68 -2.71 4.73
CA GLN A 545 -33.93 -2.07 4.27
C GLN A 545 -33.75 -1.21 3.01
N VAL A 546 -32.58 -0.61 2.84
CA VAL A 546 -32.22 0.20 1.65
C VAL A 546 -32.36 -0.57 0.33
N PHE A 547 -32.35 -1.91 0.36
CA PHE A 547 -32.44 -2.75 -0.82
C PHE A 547 -33.86 -3.20 -1.17
N GLU A 548 -34.90 -2.80 -0.43
CA GLU A 548 -36.28 -3.25 -0.66
C GLU A 548 -36.75 -2.98 -2.10
N ALA A 549 -36.32 -1.87 -2.69
CA ALA A 549 -36.68 -1.49 -4.07
C ALA A 549 -35.86 -2.23 -5.15
N LEU A 550 -34.84 -3.02 -4.79
CA LEU A 550 -34.06 -3.76 -5.79
C LEU A 550 -34.91 -4.90 -6.37
N PRO A 551 -34.95 -5.05 -7.71
CA PRO A 551 -35.73 -6.11 -8.35
C PRO A 551 -35.23 -7.52 -8.02
N HIS A 552 -33.99 -7.65 -7.55
CA HIS A 552 -33.42 -8.90 -7.05
C HIS A 552 -33.98 -9.30 -5.69
N VAL A 553 -34.52 -8.38 -4.89
CA VAL A 553 -34.93 -8.67 -3.51
C VAL A 553 -36.37 -9.16 -3.49
N GLY A 554 -36.55 -10.44 -3.13
CA GLY A 554 -37.87 -11.07 -3.02
C GLY A 554 -38.59 -10.78 -1.70
N GLY A 555 -37.86 -10.25 -0.70
CA GLY A 555 -38.44 -9.81 0.56
C GLY A 555 -37.39 -9.53 1.64
N ILE A 556 -37.73 -8.61 2.52
CA ILE A 556 -37.01 -8.32 3.77
C ILE A 556 -37.91 -8.76 4.93
N PHE A 557 -37.32 -9.46 5.89
CA PHE A 557 -38.01 -10.08 7.01
C PHE A 557 -37.41 -9.57 8.32
N SER A 558 -38.28 -9.19 9.25
CA SER A 558 -37.92 -8.66 10.57
C SER A 558 -38.24 -9.68 11.68
N PRO A 559 -37.86 -9.40 12.93
CA PRO A 559 -38.22 -10.25 14.07
C PRO A 559 -39.71 -10.34 14.35
N LEU A 560 -40.53 -9.49 13.75
CA LEU A 560 -42.00 -9.49 13.91
C LEU A 560 -42.71 -10.31 12.82
N ASP A 561 -41.97 -10.83 11.85
CA ASP A 561 -42.50 -11.48 10.65
C ASP A 561 -42.59 -13.02 10.77
N ASP A 562 -42.90 -13.55 11.96
CA ASP A 562 -42.85 -14.98 12.30
C ASP A 562 -43.41 -15.91 11.21
N GLU A 563 -44.67 -15.69 10.81
CA GLU A 563 -45.35 -16.51 9.83
C GLU A 563 -44.80 -16.33 8.41
N ARG A 564 -44.23 -15.16 8.09
CA ARG A 564 -43.58 -14.93 6.78
C ARG A 564 -42.21 -15.61 6.73
N VAL A 565 -41.45 -15.61 7.82
CA VAL A 565 -40.16 -16.32 7.93
C VAL A 565 -40.37 -17.83 7.82
N ARG A 566 -41.34 -18.40 8.55
CA ARG A 566 -41.69 -19.83 8.43
C ARG A 566 -42.07 -20.22 7.01
N ARG A 567 -42.96 -19.47 6.37
CA ARG A 567 -43.38 -19.71 4.98
C ARG A 567 -42.22 -19.55 4.00
N LEU A 568 -41.31 -18.60 4.22
CA LEU A 568 -40.10 -18.47 3.41
C LEU A 568 -39.25 -19.74 3.49
N LEU A 569 -38.94 -20.22 4.70
CA LEU A 569 -38.08 -21.41 4.88
C LEU A 569 -38.69 -22.65 4.23
N LEU A 570 -40.00 -22.86 4.38
CA LEU A 570 -40.71 -23.93 3.69
C LEU A 570 -40.62 -23.80 2.17
N ARG A 571 -40.86 -22.59 1.63
CA ARG A 571 -40.75 -22.34 0.18
C ARG A 571 -39.33 -22.55 -0.35
N LEU A 572 -38.31 -22.23 0.43
CA LEU A 572 -36.91 -22.48 0.08
C LEU A 572 -36.59 -23.98 0.04
N LEU A 573 -37.14 -24.76 0.98
CA LEU A 573 -37.02 -26.22 0.99
C LEU A 573 -37.75 -26.85 -0.21
N ASP A 574 -38.96 -26.39 -0.54
CA ASP A 574 -39.68 -26.85 -1.73
C ASP A 574 -38.88 -26.53 -3.01
N SER A 575 -38.30 -25.33 -3.10
CA SER A 575 -37.44 -24.94 -4.22
C SER A 575 -36.17 -25.79 -4.29
N LEU A 576 -35.56 -26.14 -3.15
CA LEU A 576 -34.42 -27.05 -3.09
C LEU A 576 -34.77 -28.43 -3.68
N ASP A 577 -35.90 -28.99 -3.26
CA ASP A 577 -36.34 -30.30 -3.72
C ASP A 577 -36.76 -30.29 -5.20
N GLU A 578 -37.33 -29.19 -5.70
CA GLU A 578 -37.58 -28.97 -7.12
C GLU A 578 -36.27 -28.90 -7.93
N ARG A 579 -35.29 -28.11 -7.47
CA ARG A 579 -33.98 -27.96 -8.14
C ARG A 579 -33.23 -29.29 -8.22
N LYS A 580 -33.30 -30.12 -7.18
CA LYS A 580 -32.77 -31.50 -7.20
C LYS A 580 -33.42 -32.34 -8.30
N ARG A 581 -34.75 -32.29 -8.42
CA ARG A 581 -35.48 -33.01 -9.47
C ARG A 581 -35.07 -32.53 -10.86
N LEU A 582 -34.96 -31.22 -11.07
CA LEU A 582 -34.52 -30.64 -12.36
C LEU A 582 -33.10 -31.08 -12.74
N CYS A 583 -32.16 -31.04 -11.78
CA CYS A 583 -30.79 -31.49 -12.02
C CYS A 583 -30.73 -32.99 -12.34
N ASN A 584 -31.46 -33.81 -11.59
CA ASN A 584 -31.55 -35.26 -11.82
C ASN A 584 -32.18 -35.59 -13.19
N GLN A 585 -33.24 -34.89 -13.59
CA GLN A 585 -33.88 -35.07 -14.90
C GLN A 585 -32.96 -34.67 -16.06
N ALA A 586 -32.14 -33.65 -15.87
CA ALA A 586 -31.17 -33.21 -16.87
C ALA A 586 -29.85 -34.02 -16.83
N GLY A 587 -29.67 -34.92 -15.85
CA GLY A 587 -28.45 -35.71 -15.69
C GLY A 587 -27.22 -34.86 -15.35
N VAL A 588 -27.39 -33.79 -14.57
CA VAL A 588 -26.32 -32.84 -14.24
C VAL A 588 -26.16 -32.66 -12.74
N ASP A 589 -24.92 -32.44 -12.31
CA ASP A 589 -24.59 -32.22 -10.90
C ASP A 589 -24.66 -30.73 -10.54
N GLY A 590 -25.86 -30.28 -10.17
CA GLY A 590 -26.08 -28.96 -9.59
C GLY A 590 -26.44 -27.85 -10.59
N LEU A 591 -26.71 -26.66 -10.04
CA LEU A 591 -27.34 -25.56 -10.78
C LEU A 591 -26.42 -24.94 -11.84
N VAL A 592 -25.11 -24.85 -11.56
CA VAL A 592 -24.14 -24.30 -12.51
C VAL A 592 -24.19 -25.06 -13.83
N ARG A 593 -24.14 -26.40 -13.75
CA ARG A 593 -24.17 -27.27 -14.93
C ARG A 593 -25.54 -27.28 -15.61
N LEU A 594 -26.62 -27.23 -14.82
CA LEU A 594 -27.97 -27.07 -15.36
C LEU A 594 -28.11 -25.78 -16.19
N ARG A 595 -27.54 -24.68 -15.70
CA ARG A 595 -27.56 -23.38 -16.37
C ARG A 595 -26.74 -23.36 -17.67
N GLU A 596 -25.62 -24.07 -17.71
CA GLU A 596 -24.82 -24.26 -18.93
C GLU A 596 -25.59 -25.03 -20.00
N LEU A 597 -26.30 -26.09 -19.59
CA LEU A 597 -27.05 -26.97 -20.49
C LEU A 597 -28.38 -26.35 -20.95
N GLN A 598 -29.07 -25.62 -20.06
CA GLN A 598 -30.40 -25.03 -20.28
C GLN A 598 -30.35 -23.50 -20.18
N ARG A 599 -29.61 -22.86 -21.09
CA ARG A 599 -29.51 -21.40 -21.15
C ARG A 599 -30.89 -20.75 -21.24
N GLY A 600 -31.19 -19.85 -20.29
CA GLY A 600 -32.45 -19.11 -20.21
C GLY A 600 -33.58 -19.79 -19.46
N LYS A 601 -33.44 -21.07 -19.08
CA LYS A 601 -34.50 -21.87 -18.44
C LYS A 601 -34.17 -22.36 -17.04
N ALA A 602 -32.89 -22.39 -16.67
CA ALA A 602 -32.48 -22.75 -15.31
C ALA A 602 -33.00 -21.70 -14.29
N PRO A 603 -33.39 -22.13 -13.08
CA PRO A 603 -33.87 -21.21 -12.05
C PRO A 603 -32.76 -20.26 -11.59
N PRO A 604 -33.10 -19.05 -11.10
CA PRO A 604 -32.13 -18.11 -10.55
C PRO A 604 -31.45 -18.67 -9.30
N ALA A 605 -30.22 -18.24 -9.02
CA ALA A 605 -29.60 -18.48 -7.72
C ALA A 605 -30.40 -17.75 -6.62
N ILE A 606 -30.38 -18.30 -5.41
CA ILE A 606 -31.00 -17.67 -4.23
C ILE A 606 -29.92 -17.44 -3.19
N VAL A 607 -29.79 -16.20 -2.72
CA VAL A 607 -28.95 -15.84 -1.58
C VAL A 607 -29.85 -15.44 -0.42
N VAL A 608 -29.77 -16.20 0.67
CA VAL A 608 -30.47 -15.96 1.93
C VAL A 608 -29.47 -15.36 2.92
N LEU A 609 -29.63 -14.09 3.26
CA LEU A 609 -28.74 -13.40 4.19
C LEU A 609 -29.43 -13.24 5.53
N VAL A 610 -28.90 -13.87 6.58
CA VAL A 610 -29.40 -13.79 7.95
C VAL A 610 -28.47 -12.87 8.75
N ASN A 611 -28.86 -11.60 8.88
CA ASN A 611 -28.17 -10.62 9.71
C ASN A 611 -28.66 -10.70 11.15
N GLY A 612 -27.76 -10.89 12.13
CA GLY A 612 -28.16 -11.08 13.53
C GLY A 612 -28.54 -12.52 13.86
N PHE A 613 -27.68 -13.48 13.48
CA PHE A 613 -27.98 -14.91 13.61
C PHE A 613 -28.26 -15.39 15.05
N SER A 614 -27.66 -14.76 16.07
CA SER A 614 -27.90 -15.12 17.48
C SER A 614 -29.36 -14.87 17.89
N GLU A 615 -29.93 -13.74 17.45
CA GLU A 615 -31.33 -13.39 17.70
C GLU A 615 -32.27 -14.27 16.87
N PHE A 616 -31.98 -14.48 15.58
CA PHE A 616 -32.74 -15.42 14.74
C PHE A 616 -32.83 -16.81 15.38
N ARG A 617 -31.69 -17.36 15.84
CA ARG A 617 -31.64 -18.68 16.48
C ARG A 617 -32.50 -18.74 17.75
N THR A 618 -32.60 -17.62 18.47
CA THR A 618 -33.37 -17.55 19.73
C THR A 618 -34.87 -17.50 19.45
N LEU A 619 -35.29 -16.76 18.44
CA LEU A 619 -36.70 -16.58 18.08
C LEU A 619 -37.27 -17.75 17.25
N PHE A 620 -36.45 -18.35 16.38
CA PHE A 620 -36.85 -19.39 15.42
C PHE A 620 -36.19 -20.75 15.71
N GLN A 621 -36.29 -21.19 16.97
CA GLN A 621 -35.66 -22.44 17.43
C GLN A 621 -36.21 -23.66 16.69
N ASP A 622 -37.53 -23.70 16.46
CA ASP A 622 -38.20 -24.81 15.80
C ASP A 622 -37.84 -24.92 14.30
N GLU A 623 -37.40 -23.80 13.70
CA GLU A 623 -37.02 -23.70 12.29
C GLU A 623 -35.52 -23.94 12.03
N MET A 624 -34.72 -24.13 13.08
CA MET A 624 -33.28 -24.34 12.97
C MET A 624 -32.93 -25.60 12.19
N LEU A 625 -33.76 -26.64 12.23
CA LEU A 625 -33.55 -27.87 11.48
C LEU A 625 -33.69 -27.63 9.96
N GLN A 626 -34.68 -26.83 9.57
CA GLN A 626 -34.96 -26.42 8.20
C GLN A 626 -33.81 -25.59 7.65
N LEU A 627 -33.34 -24.59 8.41
CA LEU A 627 -32.20 -23.76 8.02
C LEU A 627 -30.92 -24.61 7.90
N THR A 628 -30.68 -25.54 8.84
CA THR A 628 -29.52 -26.43 8.79
C THR A 628 -29.55 -27.34 7.55
N ARG A 629 -30.73 -27.83 7.15
CA ARG A 629 -30.89 -28.60 5.90
C ARG A 629 -30.55 -27.75 4.68
N LEU A 630 -31.02 -26.50 4.60
CA LEU A 630 -30.68 -25.57 3.52
C LEU A 630 -29.17 -25.32 3.45
N ILE A 631 -28.50 -25.14 4.59
CA ILE A 631 -27.03 -24.95 4.64
C ILE A 631 -26.31 -26.20 4.12
N ARG A 632 -26.71 -27.39 4.57
CA ARG A 632 -26.06 -28.66 4.20
C ARG A 632 -26.26 -29.04 2.74
N GLU A 633 -27.46 -28.80 2.20
CA GLU A 633 -27.85 -29.35 0.90
C GLU A 633 -27.99 -28.29 -0.19
N GLY A 634 -28.13 -27.01 0.15
CA GLY A 634 -28.53 -25.95 -0.79
C GLY A 634 -27.47 -25.51 -1.79
N GLY A 635 -26.18 -25.52 -1.40
CA GLY A 635 -25.08 -24.96 -2.17
C GLY A 635 -24.99 -25.47 -3.61
N PRO A 636 -24.91 -26.80 -3.83
CA PRO A 636 -24.88 -27.39 -5.18
C PRO A 636 -26.09 -27.02 -6.05
N TYR A 637 -27.24 -26.72 -5.45
CA TYR A 637 -28.48 -26.39 -6.15
C TYR A 637 -28.75 -24.89 -6.23
N GLY A 638 -27.76 -24.06 -5.88
CA GLY A 638 -27.82 -22.61 -6.00
C GLY A 638 -28.67 -21.91 -4.95
N ILE A 639 -28.79 -22.50 -3.76
CA ILE A 639 -29.35 -21.84 -2.57
C ILE A 639 -28.22 -21.64 -1.56
N HIS A 640 -27.80 -20.38 -1.40
CA HIS A 640 -26.66 -19.99 -0.59
C HIS A 640 -27.13 -19.22 0.63
N VAL A 641 -26.70 -19.64 1.81
CA VAL A 641 -27.04 -19.04 3.09
C VAL A 641 -25.80 -18.31 3.62
N VAL A 642 -25.98 -17.04 3.96
CA VAL A 642 -24.97 -16.18 4.57
C VAL A 642 -25.42 -15.86 5.98
N LEU A 643 -24.68 -16.35 6.98
CA LEU A 643 -24.97 -16.11 8.39
C LEU A 643 -24.06 -15.01 8.91
N VAL A 644 -24.63 -13.96 9.49
CA VAL A 644 -23.88 -12.85 10.09
C VAL A 644 -24.16 -12.80 11.59
N GLY A 645 -23.11 -12.95 12.40
CA GLY A 645 -23.17 -12.98 13.87
C GLY A 645 -22.14 -12.07 14.53
N ASP A 646 -22.26 -11.89 15.85
CA ASP A 646 -21.39 -10.99 16.61
C ASP A 646 -20.16 -11.71 17.19
N ARG A 647 -20.35 -12.96 17.60
CA ARG A 647 -19.35 -13.78 18.28
C ARG A 647 -19.17 -15.13 17.61
N ALA A 648 -18.00 -15.73 17.79
CA ALA A 648 -17.71 -17.06 17.29
C ALA A 648 -18.71 -18.11 17.82
N GLY A 649 -19.10 -17.97 19.09
CA GLY A 649 -20.04 -18.87 19.77
C GLY A 649 -21.51 -18.75 19.33
N ASP A 650 -21.87 -17.73 18.54
CA ASP A 650 -23.24 -17.58 18.04
C ASP A 650 -23.59 -18.70 17.04
N VAL A 651 -22.59 -19.23 16.33
CA VAL A 651 -22.78 -20.28 15.33
C VAL A 651 -22.55 -21.67 15.93
N PRO A 652 -23.59 -22.54 15.98
CA PRO A 652 -23.46 -23.91 16.49
C PRO A 652 -22.42 -24.74 15.72
N ILE A 653 -21.75 -25.67 16.41
CA ILE A 653 -20.76 -26.59 15.83
C ILE A 653 -21.34 -27.38 14.65
N ALA A 654 -22.62 -27.75 14.73
CA ALA A 654 -23.32 -28.49 13.67
C ALA A 654 -23.43 -27.73 12.34
N ILE A 655 -23.36 -26.40 12.39
CA ILE A 655 -23.34 -25.48 11.23
C ILE A 655 -21.90 -25.14 10.87
N SER A 656 -21.09 -24.70 11.84
CA SER A 656 -19.72 -24.25 11.58
C SER A 656 -18.84 -25.36 10.98
N SER A 657 -19.06 -26.63 11.35
CA SER A 657 -18.33 -27.78 10.77
C SER A 657 -18.61 -28.02 9.28
N VAL A 658 -19.77 -27.60 8.78
CA VAL A 658 -20.17 -27.77 7.37
C VAL A 658 -19.76 -26.57 6.52
N VAL A 659 -19.74 -25.38 7.11
CA VAL A 659 -19.42 -24.14 6.39
C VAL A 659 -17.91 -23.90 6.38
N ALA A 660 -17.29 -24.18 5.23
CA ALA A 660 -15.84 -24.02 5.03
C ALA A 660 -15.42 -22.55 4.97
N ARG A 661 -16.23 -21.70 4.33
CA ARG A 661 -15.90 -20.29 4.09
C ARG A 661 -16.34 -19.42 5.25
N ARG A 662 -15.38 -18.65 5.76
CA ARG A 662 -15.56 -17.85 6.95
C ARG A 662 -14.86 -16.51 6.78
N VAL A 663 -15.57 -15.45 7.11
CA VAL A 663 -15.09 -14.07 7.14
C VAL A 663 -15.12 -13.62 8.59
N VAL A 664 -14.00 -13.07 9.05
CA VAL A 664 -13.88 -12.54 10.41
C VAL A 664 -13.54 -11.07 10.33
N LEU A 665 -14.47 -10.21 10.73
CA LEU A 665 -14.18 -8.80 11.01
C LEU A 665 -13.65 -8.68 12.43
N ARG A 666 -13.29 -7.45 12.84
CA ARG A 666 -12.79 -7.18 14.19
C ARG A 666 -13.67 -7.82 15.28
N LEU A 667 -13.11 -8.71 16.08
CA LEU A 667 -13.71 -9.30 17.29
C LEU A 667 -13.21 -8.61 18.56
N ALA A 668 -13.98 -8.75 19.63
CA ALA A 668 -13.61 -8.21 20.95
C ALA A 668 -12.53 -9.06 21.65
N ASP A 669 -12.58 -10.38 21.46
CA ASP A 669 -11.61 -11.33 22.00
C ASP A 669 -10.69 -11.87 20.89
N VAL A 670 -9.38 -11.84 21.13
CA VAL A 670 -8.34 -12.31 20.21
C VAL A 670 -8.39 -13.84 20.04
N ASP A 671 -8.80 -14.58 21.07
CA ASP A 671 -8.84 -16.04 20.99
C ASP A 671 -10.00 -16.53 20.11
N GLU A 672 -11.07 -15.74 19.95
CA GLU A 672 -12.20 -16.07 19.08
C GLU A 672 -11.83 -16.12 17.59
N TYR A 673 -10.79 -15.39 17.15
CA TYR A 673 -10.34 -15.43 15.75
C TYR A 673 -9.93 -16.84 15.32
N SER A 674 -9.26 -17.57 16.21
CA SER A 674 -8.80 -18.93 15.93
C SER A 674 -9.97 -19.92 15.86
N ILE A 675 -11.03 -19.68 16.64
CA ILE A 675 -12.26 -20.48 16.62
C ILE A 675 -12.96 -20.32 15.27
N VAL A 676 -13.09 -19.09 14.78
CA VAL A 676 -13.75 -18.83 13.51
C VAL A 676 -12.87 -19.23 12.34
N LEU A 677 -11.60 -18.88 12.28
CA LEU A 677 -10.76 -19.21 11.10
C LEU A 677 -10.27 -20.66 11.09
N GLY A 678 -10.26 -21.35 12.23
CA GLY A 678 -9.71 -22.70 12.36
C GLY A 678 -8.18 -22.77 12.28
N THR A 679 -7.50 -21.62 12.33
CA THR A 679 -6.05 -21.50 12.36
C THR A 679 -5.65 -20.45 13.38
N ARG A 680 -4.42 -20.53 13.91
CA ARG A 680 -3.93 -19.52 14.85
C ARG A 680 -3.76 -18.19 14.11
N LEU A 681 -4.57 -17.22 14.49
CA LEU A 681 -4.42 -15.82 14.14
C LEU A 681 -4.51 -15.02 15.45
N LYS A 682 -3.53 -14.17 15.73
CA LYS A 682 -3.52 -13.30 16.90
C LYS A 682 -3.25 -11.86 16.47
N PRO A 683 -4.29 -11.08 16.12
CA PRO A 683 -4.11 -9.67 15.82
C PRO A 683 -3.50 -8.92 17.02
N GLY A 684 -2.67 -7.90 16.76
CA GLY A 684 -2.03 -7.11 17.82
C GLY A 684 -3.05 -6.45 18.77
N LYS A 685 -2.81 -6.55 20.09
CA LYS A 685 -3.74 -6.09 21.14
C LYS A 685 -4.04 -4.57 21.13
N GLU A 686 -3.13 -3.76 20.59
CA GLU A 686 -3.24 -2.30 20.58
C GLU A 686 -3.83 -1.72 19.28
N GLN A 687 -4.23 -2.60 18.35
CA GLN A 687 -4.57 -2.18 17.00
C GLN A 687 -6.04 -1.77 16.87
N LYS A 688 -6.28 -0.50 16.54
CA LYS A 688 -7.59 -0.01 16.12
C LYS A 688 -7.78 -0.31 14.63
N PHE A 689 -8.54 -1.35 14.32
CA PHE A 689 -8.94 -1.60 12.94
C PHE A 689 -10.14 -0.72 12.55
N PRO A 690 -10.11 -0.04 11.39
CA PRO A 690 -11.28 0.64 10.87
C PRO A 690 -12.43 -0.35 10.61
N PRO A 691 -13.70 0.11 10.61
CA PRO A 691 -14.83 -0.71 10.21
C PRO A 691 -14.62 -1.30 8.81
N GLY A 692 -15.05 -2.55 8.63
CA GLY A 692 -14.91 -3.29 7.38
C GLY A 692 -13.58 -4.03 7.23
N ARG A 693 -12.65 -3.88 8.18
CA ARG A 693 -11.40 -4.63 8.19
C ARG A 693 -11.55 -6.01 8.82
N GLY A 694 -10.95 -7.02 8.20
CA GLY A 694 -11.06 -8.40 8.66
C GLY A 694 -10.07 -9.35 8.01
N TRP A 695 -10.31 -10.65 8.18
CA TRP A 695 -9.52 -11.75 7.63
C TRP A 695 -10.37 -12.75 6.87
N TYR A 696 -9.83 -13.25 5.76
CA TYR A 696 -10.48 -14.22 4.90
C TYR A 696 -9.47 -15.16 4.24
N GLY A 697 -9.86 -16.41 3.99
CA GLY A 697 -9.06 -17.39 3.25
C GLY A 697 -8.23 -18.33 4.14
N ARG A 698 -7.47 -19.21 3.49
CA ARG A 698 -6.54 -20.16 4.11
C ARG A 698 -5.24 -20.21 3.27
N PRO A 699 -4.11 -19.66 3.74
CA PRO A 699 -3.96 -18.92 5.00
C PRO A 699 -4.83 -17.65 5.03
N PRO A 700 -5.25 -17.17 6.22
CA PRO A 700 -6.07 -15.97 6.34
C PRO A 700 -5.27 -14.74 5.94
N LEU A 701 -5.80 -13.99 4.97
CA LEU A 701 -5.27 -12.70 4.54
C LEU A 701 -6.13 -11.57 5.12
N GLU A 702 -5.48 -10.47 5.52
CA GLU A 702 -6.17 -9.25 5.92
C GLU A 702 -6.91 -8.67 4.69
N PHE A 703 -8.10 -8.10 4.91
CA PHE A 703 -8.85 -7.42 3.87
C PHE A 703 -9.52 -6.16 4.41
N GLN A 704 -9.81 -5.23 3.50
CA GLN A 704 -10.69 -4.09 3.75
C GLN A 704 -11.92 -4.21 2.87
N THR A 705 -13.09 -4.27 3.49
CA THR A 705 -14.39 -4.23 2.80
C THR A 705 -14.55 -2.88 2.09
N ALA A 706 -15.04 -2.92 0.86
CA ALA A 706 -15.47 -1.74 0.16
C ALA A 706 -16.78 -1.16 0.75
N SER A 707 -16.93 0.15 0.67
CA SER A 707 -18.11 0.90 1.12
C SER A 707 -18.85 1.56 -0.03
#